data_AF-A0A8J6MKJ4-F1
#
_entry.id   AF-A0A8J6MKJ4-F1
#
_cell.length_a   1.000
_cell.length_b   1.000
_cell.length_c   1.000
_cell.angle_alpha   90.00
_cell.angle_beta   90.00
_cell.angle_gamma   90.00
#
_symmetry.space_group_name_H-M   'P 1'
#
loop_
_entity.id
_entity.type
_entity.pdbx_description
1 polymer ?
#
loop_
_entity_poly.entity_id
_entity_poly.type
_entity_poly.pdbx_seq_one_letter_code
_entity_poly.pdbx_strand_id
1 'polypeptide(L)'
;MKFSSEKGNISVTALTAITVLSLSSMYIKNSSDSLNQRTKQLGVSNRSILLQNNNLSNLSVLRSAMSSAKLGGSIHEPAIFPTDYFASSWNLLPNPFSNTTLTTNGTSVTIKGFSDKELSPSELNELFLGHKTMASAALMANTESLQVVGMVRDSLNKYYVKAVDVKATTKATVDHPTTVMIGRIDLPAPLPGTSILKIKPETGGSFTTNFGTQSNPLPSGKYVLEVWADGVVHHAKVWNDSGWSNIVGINTDNQITHFANNIHSTLTPLGDTELIFLGTNVLGAATVINTTNTIAAGNAQKVEQPTCSAFIVEPIVSVAGGGGGSGTTTTTTASQSSAAAKTTYHVDLIGVDGQQHTTTLDQPMWITVTTTTTLVTNITTVGGNNSVDSSNNCRNSCTAMTTDQEYQTNYWGFLDHSYFGGLDQTIPKNTLDTFEPGQTAEVQRLGGKGSYCANNELVAQKIVSSLGISKPSDVDVNNLWTQFAAVVGPAKDLEQYYVYMEPACQRQYVSQRNGCGCFEESTQILMANGSLRKASQIRRGDILWNPMTQRGAVVRDVVAGPEVLPLYTIKLGSTEIKVTEGHPFLTSKGLKQAKELMAGDSVLDGGTATPITSITRDIRSANTPDPEVWNFELEGSSSDDDHYVVANGIMTGDLYLQKKLGKAKIEKVETTHEDTKQ
;
A
#
# COMPACT_ATOMS: atom_id res chain seq x y z
N MET A 1 -95.06 13.65 62.47
CA MET A 1 -94.54 13.31 61.14
C MET A 1 -95.20 12.02 60.68
N LYS A 2 -96.04 12.07 59.64
CA LYS A 2 -96.70 10.90 59.05
C LYS A 2 -95.68 10.19 58.14
N PHE A 3 -95.40 8.91 58.41
CA PHE A 3 -94.73 8.03 57.46
C PHE A 3 -95.78 7.45 56.51
N SER A 4 -95.67 7.80 55.23
CA SER A 4 -96.42 7.22 54.13
C SER A 4 -95.83 5.86 53.76
N SER A 5 -96.70 4.86 53.60
CA SER A 5 -96.35 3.50 53.16
C SER A 5 -95.86 3.50 51.71
N GLU A 6 -94.61 3.09 51.48
CA GLU A 6 -94.09 2.79 50.15
C GLU A 6 -94.55 1.39 49.71
N LYS A 7 -95.35 1.33 48.65
CA LYS A 7 -95.55 0.10 47.88
C LYS A 7 -94.32 -0.07 46.98
N GLY A 8 -93.35 -0.86 47.45
CA GLY A 8 -92.16 -1.21 46.69
C GLY A 8 -92.52 -1.93 45.38
N ASN A 9 -92.07 -1.35 44.26
CA ASN A 9 -92.38 -1.84 42.91
C ASN A 9 -91.42 -2.98 42.56
N ILE A 10 -91.80 -4.22 42.89
CA ILE A 10 -90.99 -5.45 42.70
C ILE A 10 -90.56 -5.61 41.22
N SER A 11 -91.36 -5.10 40.28
CA SER A 11 -91.06 -5.10 38.85
C SER A 11 -89.81 -4.31 38.47
N VAL A 12 -89.54 -3.18 39.13
CA VAL A 12 -88.35 -2.36 38.88
C VAL A 12 -87.11 -3.11 39.33
N THR A 13 -87.17 -3.75 40.50
CA THR A 13 -86.03 -4.52 41.06
C THR A 13 -85.68 -5.72 40.18
N ALA A 14 -86.69 -6.44 39.66
CA ALA A 14 -86.47 -7.56 38.74
C ALA A 14 -85.85 -7.11 37.40
N LEU A 15 -86.30 -5.97 36.84
CA LEU A 15 -85.75 -5.44 35.60
C LEU A 15 -84.28 -4.99 35.77
N THR A 16 -83.95 -4.39 36.92
CA THR A 16 -82.58 -4.01 37.26
C THR A 16 -81.69 -5.24 37.44
N ALA A 17 -82.18 -6.31 38.08
CA ALA A 17 -81.42 -7.55 38.22
C ALA A 17 -81.11 -8.22 36.86
N ILE A 18 -82.08 -8.25 35.94
CA ILE A 18 -81.88 -8.82 34.59
C ILE A 18 -80.90 -7.98 33.77
N THR A 19 -80.97 -6.64 33.86
CA THR A 19 -80.03 -5.75 33.16
C THR A 19 -78.61 -5.82 33.73
N VAL A 20 -78.45 -5.96 35.05
CA VAL A 20 -77.13 -6.17 35.66
C VAL A 20 -76.54 -7.51 35.24
N LEU A 21 -77.33 -8.59 35.16
CA LEU A 21 -76.87 -9.90 34.68
C LEU A 21 -76.51 -9.89 33.18
N SER A 22 -77.27 -9.19 32.34
CA SER A 22 -76.97 -9.07 30.91
C SER A 22 -75.71 -8.24 30.66
N LEU A 23 -75.53 -7.12 31.38
CA LEU A 23 -74.30 -6.32 31.31
C LEU A 23 -73.09 -7.10 31.84
N SER A 24 -73.26 -7.86 32.93
CA SER A 24 -72.18 -8.70 33.48
C SER A 24 -71.77 -9.81 32.51
N SER A 25 -72.73 -10.47 31.85
CA SER A 25 -72.42 -11.51 30.86
C SER A 25 -71.76 -10.94 29.59
N MET A 26 -72.19 -9.77 29.11
CA MET A 26 -71.50 -9.06 28.02
C MET A 26 -70.07 -8.66 28.40
N TYR A 27 -69.86 -8.17 29.62
CA TYR A 27 -68.53 -7.82 30.14
C TYR A 27 -67.61 -9.04 30.23
N ILE A 28 -68.09 -10.17 30.80
CA ILE A 28 -67.32 -11.42 30.90
C ILE A 28 -66.98 -11.97 29.51
N LYS A 29 -67.93 -11.97 28.57
CA LYS A 29 -67.67 -12.43 27.19
C LYS A 29 -66.64 -11.54 26.50
N ASN A 30 -66.78 -10.22 26.58
CA ASN A 30 -65.83 -9.28 25.99
C ASN A 30 -64.42 -9.41 26.61
N SER A 31 -64.35 -9.61 27.94
CA SER A 31 -63.09 -9.86 28.64
C SER A 31 -62.46 -11.19 28.23
N SER A 32 -63.26 -12.24 28.04
CA SER A 32 -62.81 -13.56 27.58
C SER A 32 -62.30 -13.51 26.14
N ASP A 33 -63.03 -12.85 25.24
CA ASP A 33 -62.62 -12.67 23.84
C ASP A 33 -61.33 -11.84 23.74
N SER A 34 -61.19 -10.78 24.56
CA SER A 34 -59.96 -9.99 24.66
C SER A 34 -58.77 -10.81 25.17
N LEU A 35 -58.98 -11.66 26.19
CA LEU A 35 -57.93 -12.55 26.72
C LEU A 35 -57.53 -13.63 25.69
N ASN A 36 -58.50 -14.19 24.96
CA ASN A 36 -58.25 -15.15 23.88
C ASN A 36 -57.49 -14.50 22.71
N GLN A 37 -57.77 -13.25 22.37
CA GLN A 37 -57.00 -12.52 21.35
C GLN A 37 -55.59 -12.21 21.83
N ARG A 38 -55.41 -11.78 23.09
CA ARG A 38 -54.08 -11.52 23.67
C ARG A 38 -53.24 -12.79 23.77
N THR A 39 -53.81 -13.91 24.20
CA THR A 39 -53.09 -15.20 24.26
C THR A 39 -52.67 -15.68 22.87
N LYS A 40 -53.53 -15.52 21.85
CA LYS A 40 -53.15 -15.79 20.44
C LYS A 40 -52.02 -14.87 19.97
N GLN A 41 -52.09 -13.57 20.26
CA GLN A 41 -51.05 -12.61 19.91
C GLN A 41 -49.72 -12.91 20.62
N LEU A 42 -49.75 -13.24 21.92
CA LEU A 42 -48.57 -13.67 22.68
C LEU A 42 -47.98 -14.97 22.13
N GLY A 43 -48.82 -15.92 21.71
CA GLY A 43 -48.37 -17.14 21.05
C GLY A 43 -47.62 -16.86 19.75
N VAL A 44 -48.16 -15.97 18.90
CA VAL A 44 -47.50 -15.53 17.66
C VAL A 44 -46.19 -14.79 17.96
N SER A 45 -46.18 -13.88 18.94
CA SER A 45 -44.99 -13.10 19.33
C SER A 45 -43.89 -13.99 19.92
N ASN A 46 -44.22 -14.93 20.81
CA ASN A 46 -43.25 -15.84 21.39
C ASN A 46 -42.65 -16.75 20.31
N ARG A 47 -43.48 -17.26 19.38
CA ARG A 47 -42.98 -18.04 18.25
C ARG A 47 -42.11 -17.22 17.31
N SER A 48 -42.44 -15.96 17.03
CA SER A 48 -41.56 -15.11 16.21
C SER A 48 -40.20 -14.87 16.86
N ILE A 49 -40.15 -14.70 18.18
CA ILE A 49 -38.90 -14.57 18.94
C ILE A 49 -38.09 -15.88 18.86
N LEU A 50 -38.75 -17.04 19.03
CA LEU A 50 -38.09 -18.34 18.91
C LEU A 50 -37.50 -18.55 17.50
N LEU A 51 -38.23 -18.19 16.44
CA LEU A 51 -37.76 -18.28 15.06
C LEU A 51 -36.60 -17.32 14.78
N GLN A 52 -36.63 -16.10 15.34
CA GLN A 52 -35.52 -15.16 15.26
C GLN A 52 -34.28 -15.70 15.99
N ASN A 53 -34.44 -16.27 17.18
CA ASN A 53 -33.35 -16.91 17.92
C ASN A 53 -32.77 -18.11 17.17
N ASN A 54 -33.61 -18.91 16.50
CA ASN A 54 -33.15 -19.99 15.65
C ASN A 54 -32.30 -19.46 14.48
N ASN A 55 -32.76 -18.40 13.79
CA ASN A 55 -31.99 -17.75 12.73
C ASN A 55 -30.63 -17.19 13.23
N LEU A 56 -30.59 -16.57 14.41
CA LEU A 56 -29.34 -16.09 15.02
C LEU A 56 -28.38 -17.24 15.36
N SER A 57 -28.91 -18.35 15.88
CA SER A 57 -28.11 -19.55 16.12
C SER A 57 -27.56 -20.14 14.82
N ASN A 58 -28.39 -20.20 13.78
CA ASN A 58 -28.00 -20.70 12.46
C ASN A 58 -26.90 -19.84 11.81
N LEU A 59 -27.03 -18.52 11.91
CA LEU A 59 -25.99 -17.57 11.46
C LEU A 59 -24.69 -17.73 12.25
N SER A 60 -24.78 -18.01 13.56
CA SER A 60 -23.61 -18.25 14.40
C SER A 60 -22.88 -19.55 14.03
N VAL A 61 -23.62 -20.62 13.72
CA VAL A 61 -23.05 -21.88 13.20
C VAL A 61 -22.35 -21.65 11.87
N LEU A 62 -22.98 -20.93 10.94
CA LEU A 62 -22.36 -20.61 9.65
C LEU A 62 -21.12 -19.72 9.81
N ARG A 63 -21.17 -18.71 10.70
CA ARG A 63 -20.01 -17.87 11.02
C ARG A 63 -18.84 -18.73 11.49
N SER A 64 -19.10 -19.66 12.40
CA SER A 64 -18.06 -20.60 12.88
C SER A 64 -17.54 -21.51 11.76
N ALA A 65 -18.38 -21.88 10.79
CA ALA A 65 -17.98 -22.72 9.67
C ALA A 65 -17.15 -21.95 8.63
N MET A 66 -17.38 -20.65 8.46
CA MET A 66 -16.64 -19.79 7.53
C MET A 66 -15.40 -19.16 8.16
N SER A 67 -15.29 -19.16 9.49
CA SER A 67 -14.07 -18.74 10.20
C SER A 67 -13.04 -19.87 10.24
N SER A 68 -11.75 -19.53 10.19
CA SER A 68 -10.67 -20.50 10.34
C SER A 68 -10.74 -21.21 11.70
N ALA A 69 -10.86 -22.54 11.66
CA ALA A 69 -10.87 -23.39 12.84
C ALA A 69 -9.75 -24.43 12.75
N LYS A 70 -9.31 -24.92 13.91
CA LYS A 70 -8.30 -25.98 13.97
C LYS A 70 -8.94 -27.32 13.56
N LEU A 71 -8.55 -27.84 12.39
CA LEU A 71 -9.09 -29.11 11.87
C LEU A 71 -8.29 -30.35 12.29
N GLY A 72 -7.06 -30.13 12.77
CA GLY A 72 -6.13 -31.18 13.22
C GLY A 72 -4.68 -30.73 13.04
N GLY A 73 -3.78 -31.12 13.95
CA GLY A 73 -2.38 -30.69 13.90
C GLY A 73 -2.21 -29.17 14.04
N SER A 74 -1.47 -28.54 13.14
CA SER A 74 -1.25 -27.08 13.05
C SER A 74 -2.12 -26.38 12.00
N ILE A 75 -2.99 -27.11 11.30
CA ILE A 75 -3.78 -26.59 10.17
C ILE A 75 -5.00 -25.83 10.69
N HIS A 76 -5.14 -24.57 10.26
CA HIS A 76 -6.26 -23.69 10.59
C HIS A 76 -6.97 -23.28 9.31
N GLU A 77 -8.16 -23.84 9.08
CA GLU A 77 -8.92 -23.62 7.86
C GLU A 77 -10.42 -23.54 8.18
N PRO A 78 -11.21 -22.81 7.38
CA PRO A 78 -12.65 -22.81 7.52
C PRO A 78 -13.25 -24.15 7.08
N ALA A 79 -14.37 -24.52 7.69
CA ALA A 79 -15.13 -25.71 7.33
C ALA A 79 -15.89 -25.56 5.99
N ILE A 80 -16.16 -24.33 5.58
CA ILE A 80 -16.76 -23.98 4.28
C ILE A 80 -16.02 -22.77 3.72
N PHE A 81 -15.70 -22.82 2.42
CA PHE A 81 -15.02 -21.73 1.72
C PHE A 81 -15.52 -21.62 0.27
N PRO A 82 -15.34 -20.48 -0.41
CA PRO A 82 -15.71 -20.34 -1.81
C PRO A 82 -14.76 -21.10 -2.75
N THR A 83 -15.28 -21.58 -3.88
CA THR A 83 -14.50 -22.16 -4.99
C THR A 83 -13.49 -21.19 -5.58
N ASP A 84 -13.79 -19.90 -5.50
CA ASP A 84 -12.97 -18.80 -6.02
C ASP A 84 -13.25 -17.54 -5.18
N TYR A 85 -12.24 -17.09 -4.42
CA TYR A 85 -12.34 -15.89 -3.58
C TYR A 85 -12.45 -14.60 -4.41
N PHE A 86 -12.03 -14.61 -5.68
CA PHE A 86 -12.06 -13.45 -6.57
C PHE A 86 -13.36 -13.32 -7.37
N ALA A 87 -14.20 -14.35 -7.37
CA ALA A 87 -15.45 -14.36 -8.11
C ALA A 87 -16.43 -13.26 -7.65
N SER A 88 -17.28 -12.81 -8.57
CA SER A 88 -18.35 -11.84 -8.29
C SER A 88 -19.54 -12.45 -7.55
N SER A 89 -19.60 -13.79 -7.44
CA SER A 89 -20.48 -14.55 -6.56
C SER A 89 -19.76 -15.82 -6.09
N TRP A 90 -20.04 -16.27 -4.87
CA TRP A 90 -19.36 -17.41 -4.27
C TRP A 90 -20.17 -18.70 -4.38
N ASN A 91 -19.61 -19.68 -5.07
CA ASN A 91 -20.04 -21.07 -4.90
C ASN A 91 -19.27 -21.67 -3.73
N LEU A 92 -19.97 -22.17 -2.72
CA LEU A 92 -19.36 -22.67 -1.50
C LEU A 92 -19.03 -24.16 -1.61
N LEU A 93 -17.87 -24.56 -1.10
CA LEU A 93 -17.41 -25.94 -0.98
C LEU A 93 -17.26 -26.32 0.50
N PRO A 94 -17.62 -27.56 0.88
CA PRO A 94 -17.26 -28.10 2.17
C PRO A 94 -15.76 -28.40 2.20
N ASN A 95 -15.11 -28.15 3.33
CA ASN A 95 -13.74 -28.55 3.56
C ASN A 95 -13.68 -30.07 3.86
N PRO A 96 -13.02 -30.90 3.02
CA PRO A 96 -12.91 -32.34 3.24
C PRO A 96 -12.19 -32.73 4.54
N PHE A 97 -11.39 -31.82 5.13
CA PHE A 97 -10.72 -32.03 6.41
C PHE A 97 -11.60 -31.66 7.62
N SER A 98 -12.75 -31.02 7.38
CA SER A 98 -13.71 -30.69 8.43
C SER A 98 -14.72 -31.81 8.62
N ASN A 99 -14.91 -32.23 9.87
CA ASN A 99 -15.86 -33.29 10.22
C ASN A 99 -17.30 -32.73 10.36
N THR A 100 -17.66 -31.80 9.48
CA THR A 100 -18.91 -31.05 9.56
C THR A 100 -20.03 -31.72 8.79
N THR A 101 -21.27 -31.65 9.30
CA THR A 101 -22.45 -32.23 8.62
C THR A 101 -23.10 -31.26 7.64
N LEU A 102 -22.42 -30.16 7.29
CA LEU A 102 -22.94 -29.12 6.43
C LEU A 102 -22.87 -29.57 4.97
N THR A 103 -23.89 -29.23 4.19
CA THR A 103 -23.88 -29.43 2.74
C THR A 103 -24.02 -28.08 2.05
N THR A 104 -23.35 -27.93 0.90
CA THR A 104 -23.37 -26.68 0.12
C THR A 104 -24.01 -26.92 -1.24
N ASN A 105 -24.68 -25.89 -1.78
CA ASN A 105 -25.22 -25.86 -3.14
C ASN A 105 -25.18 -24.42 -3.66
N GLY A 106 -24.19 -24.10 -4.50
CA GLY A 106 -23.95 -22.72 -4.94
C GLY A 106 -23.67 -21.79 -3.76
N THR A 107 -24.45 -20.72 -3.63
CA THR A 107 -24.35 -19.75 -2.52
C THR A 107 -25.06 -20.19 -1.24
N SER A 108 -25.72 -21.36 -1.25
CA SER A 108 -26.51 -21.84 -0.13
C SER A 108 -25.79 -22.91 0.68
N VAL A 109 -25.93 -22.85 2.00
CA VAL A 109 -25.47 -23.84 2.97
C VAL A 109 -26.67 -24.41 3.68
N THR A 110 -26.81 -25.73 3.66
CA THR A 110 -27.81 -26.42 4.49
C THR A 110 -27.16 -26.84 5.79
N ILE A 111 -27.76 -26.41 6.89
CA ILE A 111 -27.33 -26.78 8.23
C ILE A 111 -28.46 -27.54 8.93
N LYS A 112 -28.10 -28.35 9.93
CA LYS A 112 -29.11 -28.91 10.84
C LYS A 112 -29.39 -27.86 11.91
N GLY A 113 -30.59 -27.31 11.90
CA GLY A 113 -31.09 -26.34 12.88
C GLY A 113 -31.94 -27.01 13.95
N PHE A 114 -32.26 -26.26 14.99
CA PHE A 114 -33.11 -26.76 16.07
C PHE A 114 -34.53 -27.07 15.56
N SER A 115 -35.09 -28.16 16.05
CA SER A 115 -36.50 -28.46 15.82
C SER A 115 -37.37 -27.35 16.42
N ASP A 116 -38.45 -27.00 15.74
CA ASP A 116 -39.50 -26.10 16.23
C ASP A 116 -40.38 -26.73 17.32
N LYS A 117 -40.18 -28.02 17.60
CA LYS A 117 -40.84 -28.71 18.71
C LYS A 117 -40.19 -28.30 20.03
N GLU A 118 -41.03 -27.89 20.97
CA GLU A 118 -40.63 -27.77 22.37
C GLU A 118 -40.09 -29.12 22.85
N LEU A 119 -38.95 -29.09 23.52
CA LEU A 119 -38.39 -30.28 24.12
C LEU A 119 -39.35 -30.82 25.17
N SER A 120 -39.66 -32.11 25.07
CA SER A 120 -40.38 -32.76 26.16
C SER A 120 -39.53 -32.69 27.44
N PRO A 121 -40.15 -32.60 28.64
CA PRO A 121 -39.40 -32.62 29.90
C PRO A 121 -38.44 -33.81 30.03
N SER A 122 -38.80 -34.96 29.45
CA SER A 122 -37.91 -36.12 29.35
C SER A 122 -36.68 -35.87 28.48
N GLU A 123 -36.82 -35.26 27.31
CA GLU A 123 -35.67 -34.95 26.43
C GLU A 123 -34.74 -33.90 27.04
N LEU A 124 -35.32 -32.91 27.71
CA LEU A 124 -34.57 -31.92 28.47
C LEU A 124 -33.76 -32.59 29.60
N ASN A 125 -34.38 -33.51 30.34
CA ASN A 125 -33.73 -34.26 31.40
C ASN A 125 -32.58 -35.13 30.85
N GLU A 126 -32.78 -35.83 29.73
CA GLU A 126 -31.71 -36.60 29.07
C GLU A 126 -30.54 -35.70 28.58
N LEU A 127 -30.83 -34.45 28.18
CA LEU A 127 -29.80 -33.47 27.81
C LEU A 127 -29.00 -33.01 29.03
N PHE A 128 -29.67 -32.69 30.14
CA PHE A 128 -29.02 -32.27 31.39
C PHE A 128 -28.21 -33.39 32.05
N LEU A 129 -28.66 -34.63 31.94
CA LEU A 129 -27.91 -35.81 32.42
C LEU A 129 -26.75 -36.20 31.48
N GLY A 130 -26.58 -35.51 30.34
CA GLY A 130 -25.53 -35.80 29.36
C GLY A 130 -25.75 -37.10 28.58
N HIS A 131 -26.88 -37.76 28.76
CA HIS A 131 -27.25 -38.97 28.03
C HIS A 131 -27.57 -38.69 26.56
N LYS A 132 -28.02 -37.45 26.26
CA LYS A 132 -28.16 -36.93 24.90
C LYS A 132 -27.28 -35.70 24.70
N THR A 133 -26.52 -35.69 23.62
CA THR A 133 -25.84 -34.48 23.17
C THR A 133 -26.83 -33.53 22.49
N MET A 134 -26.56 -32.22 22.54
CA MET A 134 -27.24 -31.21 21.71
C MET A 134 -27.26 -31.59 20.21
N ALA A 135 -26.24 -32.33 19.75
CA ALA A 135 -26.13 -32.84 18.38
C ALA A 135 -27.00 -34.08 18.08
N SER A 136 -27.77 -34.59 19.05
CA SER A 136 -28.62 -35.76 18.81
C SER A 136 -29.67 -35.43 17.74
N ALA A 137 -29.88 -36.36 16.81
CA ALA A 137 -30.66 -36.12 15.59
C ALA A 137 -32.11 -35.66 15.82
N ALA A 138 -32.67 -35.90 17.01
CA ALA A 138 -34.02 -35.47 17.38
C ALA A 138 -34.10 -33.95 17.66
N LEU A 139 -33.04 -33.36 18.20
CA LEU A 139 -32.95 -31.93 18.55
C LEU A 139 -32.63 -31.05 17.35
N MET A 140 -31.75 -31.57 16.48
CA MET A 140 -31.27 -30.90 15.26
C MET A 140 -31.90 -31.56 14.02
N ALA A 141 -33.22 -31.74 14.04
CA ALA A 141 -33.95 -32.49 13.01
C ALA A 141 -34.30 -31.64 11.78
N ASN A 142 -34.42 -30.32 11.94
CA ASN A 142 -34.83 -29.43 10.87
C ASN A 142 -33.62 -29.07 10.01
N THR A 143 -33.76 -29.15 8.69
CA THR A 143 -32.75 -28.66 7.75
C THR A 143 -33.09 -27.23 7.37
N GLU A 144 -32.16 -26.32 7.66
CA GLU A 144 -32.31 -24.90 7.39
C GLU A 144 -31.33 -24.49 6.30
N SER A 145 -31.81 -23.70 5.33
CA SER A 145 -30.99 -23.18 4.23
C SER A 145 -30.60 -21.74 4.50
N LEU A 146 -29.30 -21.48 4.54
CA LEU A 146 -28.71 -20.15 4.62
C LEU A 146 -28.10 -19.80 3.28
N GLN A 147 -28.36 -18.59 2.78
CA GLN A 147 -27.88 -18.16 1.47
C GLN A 147 -27.01 -16.92 1.59
N VAL A 148 -25.80 -16.94 1.02
CA VAL A 148 -25.01 -15.73 0.81
C VAL A 148 -25.70 -14.88 -0.25
N VAL A 149 -26.16 -13.68 0.16
CA VAL A 149 -26.91 -12.74 -0.69
C VAL A 149 -26.12 -11.49 -1.04
N GLY A 150 -25.04 -11.20 -0.31
CA GLY A 150 -24.17 -10.06 -0.57
C GLY A 150 -22.74 -10.32 -0.13
N MET A 151 -21.80 -9.65 -0.78
CA MET A 151 -20.38 -9.64 -0.42
C MET A 151 -19.95 -8.21 -0.15
N VAL A 152 -19.34 -7.99 1.01
CA VAL A 152 -18.82 -6.70 1.44
C VAL A 152 -17.33 -6.73 1.19
N ARG A 153 -16.89 -5.97 0.20
CA ARG A 153 -15.48 -5.83 -0.16
C ARG A 153 -14.81 -4.76 0.69
N ASP A 154 -13.53 -4.91 0.92
CA ASP A 154 -12.72 -3.88 1.54
C ASP A 154 -12.56 -2.68 0.60
N SER A 155 -12.53 -1.47 1.16
CA SER A 155 -12.46 -0.23 0.37
C SER A 155 -11.07 0.02 -0.21
N LEU A 156 -10.01 -0.47 0.45
CA LEU A 156 -8.64 -0.34 -0.01
C LEU A 156 -8.27 -1.51 -0.94
N ASN A 157 -8.78 -2.70 -0.64
CA ASN A 157 -8.48 -3.92 -1.37
C ASN A 157 -9.73 -4.51 -2.05
N LYS A 158 -9.97 -4.12 -3.31
CA LYS A 158 -11.18 -4.51 -4.07
C LYS A 158 -11.43 -6.03 -4.14
N TYR A 159 -10.39 -6.84 -4.01
CA TYR A 159 -10.49 -8.30 -4.05
C TYR A 159 -10.77 -8.95 -2.69
N TYR A 160 -10.54 -8.24 -1.59
CA TYR A 160 -10.79 -8.78 -0.26
C TYR A 160 -12.28 -8.67 0.10
N VAL A 161 -12.96 -9.81 0.18
CA VAL A 161 -14.30 -9.89 0.77
C VAL A 161 -14.15 -10.02 2.29
N LYS A 162 -14.23 -8.88 2.99
CA LYS A 162 -14.08 -8.82 4.45
C LYS A 162 -15.31 -9.30 5.22
N ALA A 163 -16.48 -9.31 4.58
CA ALA A 163 -17.69 -9.86 5.17
C ALA A 163 -18.68 -10.33 4.10
N VAL A 164 -19.59 -11.21 4.49
CA VAL A 164 -20.72 -11.65 3.67
C VAL A 164 -22.05 -11.40 4.37
N ASP A 165 -23.04 -10.96 3.59
CA ASP A 165 -24.42 -10.84 4.06
C ASP A 165 -25.14 -12.16 3.75
N VAL A 166 -25.68 -12.78 4.79
CA VAL A 166 -26.32 -14.10 4.73
C VAL A 166 -27.78 -13.99 5.12
N LYS A 167 -28.64 -14.48 4.23
CA LYS A 167 -30.07 -14.64 4.46
C LYS A 167 -30.35 -16.02 5.08
N ALA A 168 -30.81 -16.03 6.33
CA ALA A 168 -31.37 -17.20 6.99
C ALA A 168 -32.89 -17.21 6.79
N THR A 169 -33.45 -18.33 6.32
CA THR A 169 -34.89 -18.48 6.09
C THR A 169 -35.41 -19.71 6.83
N THR A 170 -36.21 -19.49 7.87
CA THR A 170 -36.87 -20.58 8.61
C THR A 170 -38.29 -20.74 8.11
N LYS A 171 -38.59 -21.90 7.53
CA LYS A 171 -39.95 -22.27 7.11
C LYS A 171 -40.72 -22.73 8.33
N ALA A 172 -41.80 -22.04 8.66
CA ALA A 172 -42.69 -22.49 9.72
C ALA A 172 -43.66 -23.56 9.19
N THR A 173 -44.08 -24.49 10.05
CA THR A 173 -45.13 -25.47 9.72
C THR A 173 -46.48 -24.78 9.46
N VAL A 174 -47.06 -25.03 8.27
CA VAL A 174 -48.43 -24.80 7.70
C VAL A 174 -49.25 -23.55 8.10
N ASP A 175 -49.18 -23.04 9.32
CA ASP A 175 -50.05 -21.98 9.85
C ASP A 175 -49.31 -20.67 10.22
N HIS A 176 -48.03 -20.53 9.87
CA HIS A 176 -47.21 -19.40 10.30
C HIS A 176 -46.36 -18.80 9.17
N PRO A 177 -46.10 -17.48 9.21
CA PRO A 177 -45.28 -16.81 8.21
C PRO A 177 -43.83 -17.29 8.30
N THR A 178 -43.23 -17.56 7.14
CA THR A 178 -41.78 -17.74 7.00
C THR A 178 -41.07 -16.52 7.56
N THR A 179 -40.08 -16.74 8.43
CA THR A 179 -39.24 -15.65 8.94
C THR A 179 -37.94 -15.59 8.15
N VAL A 180 -37.54 -14.37 7.81
CA VAL A 180 -36.30 -14.09 7.08
C VAL A 180 -35.47 -13.15 7.92
N MET A 181 -34.20 -13.50 8.13
CA MET A 181 -33.22 -12.66 8.79
C MET A 181 -32.01 -12.53 7.88
N ILE A 182 -31.44 -11.33 7.79
CA ILE A 182 -30.15 -11.10 7.11
C ILE A 182 -29.13 -10.74 8.19
N GLY A 183 -28.08 -11.53 8.30
CA GLY A 183 -26.96 -11.27 9.19
C GLY A 183 -25.67 -11.08 8.41
N ARG A 184 -24.78 -10.23 8.92
CA ARG A 184 -23.44 -10.06 8.37
C ARG A 184 -22.45 -10.95 9.11
N ILE A 185 -21.60 -11.62 8.35
CA ILE A 185 -20.52 -12.47 8.88
C ILE A 185 -19.20 -11.89 8.42
N ASP A 186 -18.41 -11.40 9.37
CA ASP A 186 -17.04 -10.96 9.09
C ASP A 186 -16.14 -12.18 8.85
N LEU A 187 -15.27 -12.04 7.85
CA LEU A 187 -14.38 -13.09 7.39
C LEU A 187 -12.93 -12.63 7.55
N PRO A 188 -12.02 -13.50 8.03
CA PRO A 188 -10.59 -13.22 7.97
C PRO A 188 -10.10 -13.30 6.51
N ALA A 189 -9.03 -12.57 6.19
CA ALA A 189 -8.35 -12.73 4.91
C ALA A 189 -7.77 -14.15 4.79
N PRO A 190 -8.02 -14.88 3.69
CA PRO A 190 -7.30 -16.12 3.42
C PRO A 190 -5.81 -15.82 3.26
N LEU A 191 -4.98 -16.66 3.88
CA LEU A 191 -3.53 -16.50 3.83
C LEU A 191 -2.97 -17.20 2.58
N PRO A 192 -2.00 -16.59 1.87
CA PRO A 192 -1.14 -17.28 0.92
C PRO A 192 -0.43 -18.46 1.58
N GLY A 193 -0.27 -19.57 0.84
CA GLY A 193 0.48 -20.73 1.31
C GLY A 193 1.96 -20.67 0.92
N THR A 194 2.55 -21.83 0.59
CA THR A 194 3.95 -21.89 0.16
C THR A 194 4.11 -21.44 -1.28
N SER A 195 5.32 -21.03 -1.67
CA SER A 195 5.66 -20.71 -3.06
C SER A 195 6.87 -21.50 -3.54
N ILE A 196 6.90 -21.78 -4.85
CA ILE A 196 8.08 -22.26 -5.54
C ILE A 196 8.34 -21.37 -6.77
N LEU A 197 9.61 -21.13 -7.06
CA LEU A 197 10.06 -20.47 -8.27
C LEU A 197 10.56 -21.53 -9.24
N LYS A 198 10.22 -21.40 -10.51
CA LYS A 198 10.78 -22.20 -11.60
C LYS A 198 11.45 -21.29 -12.62
N ILE A 199 12.37 -21.86 -13.38
CA ILE A 199 13.13 -21.15 -14.42
C ILE A 199 13.15 -21.95 -15.72
N LYS A 200 13.10 -21.27 -16.85
CA LYS A 200 13.36 -21.84 -18.19
C LYS A 200 14.15 -20.84 -19.06
N PRO A 201 14.97 -21.30 -20.01
CA PRO A 201 15.57 -20.42 -21.01
C PRO A 201 14.50 -19.87 -21.98
N GLU A 202 14.77 -18.72 -22.61
CA GLU A 202 13.86 -18.10 -23.61
C GLU A 202 13.58 -19.05 -24.79
N THR A 203 14.62 -19.72 -25.29
CA THR A 203 14.55 -20.58 -26.47
C THR A 203 14.49 -22.07 -26.08
N GLY A 204 13.29 -22.52 -25.75
CA GLY A 204 12.98 -23.94 -25.51
C GLY A 204 13.10 -24.40 -24.05
N GLY A 205 13.11 -25.72 -23.85
CA GLY A 205 13.14 -26.33 -22.51
C GLY A 205 11.78 -26.39 -21.81
N SER A 206 11.79 -26.84 -20.55
CA SER A 206 10.62 -26.85 -19.66
C SER A 206 11.01 -26.19 -18.34
N PHE A 207 10.03 -25.58 -17.67
CA PHE A 207 10.24 -24.98 -16.35
C PHE A 207 10.79 -26.01 -15.36
N THR A 208 11.89 -25.66 -14.71
CA THR A 208 12.60 -26.49 -13.74
C THR A 208 12.89 -25.71 -12.46
N THR A 209 13.09 -26.41 -11.35
CA THR A 209 13.60 -25.84 -10.09
C THR A 209 15.13 -25.88 -10.01
N ASN A 210 15.80 -26.25 -11.10
CA ASN A 210 17.26 -26.25 -11.18
C ASN A 210 17.78 -24.85 -11.56
N PHE A 211 18.27 -24.13 -10.56
CA PHE A 211 18.85 -22.79 -10.68
C PHE A 211 20.37 -22.78 -10.96
N GLY A 212 20.93 -23.93 -11.35
CA GLY A 212 22.36 -24.16 -11.49
C GLY A 212 23.04 -24.35 -10.13
N THR A 213 24.28 -24.82 -10.16
CA THR A 213 25.15 -24.91 -8.98
C THR A 213 26.50 -24.27 -9.28
N GLN A 214 27.32 -24.04 -8.26
CA GLN A 214 28.67 -23.52 -8.46
C GLN A 214 29.51 -24.38 -9.43
N SER A 215 29.32 -25.70 -9.41
CA SER A 215 30.02 -26.64 -10.30
C SER A 215 29.33 -26.85 -11.65
N ASN A 216 28.06 -26.49 -11.78
CA ASN A 216 27.29 -26.59 -13.02
C ASN A 216 26.35 -25.38 -13.15
N PRO A 217 26.91 -24.18 -13.42
CA PRO A 217 26.12 -22.97 -13.53
C PRO A 217 25.21 -23.00 -14.76
N LEU A 218 24.12 -22.23 -14.71
CA LEU A 218 23.29 -21.99 -15.87
C LEU A 218 24.10 -21.26 -16.96
N PRO A 219 23.91 -21.61 -18.25
CA PRO A 219 24.48 -20.85 -19.36
C PRO A 219 24.03 -19.39 -19.32
N SER A 220 24.88 -18.45 -19.73
CA SER A 220 24.47 -17.06 -19.94
C SER A 220 23.39 -16.98 -21.03
N GLY A 221 22.36 -16.18 -20.83
CA GLY A 221 21.27 -16.03 -21.79
C GLY A 221 20.04 -15.38 -21.19
N LYS A 222 18.96 -15.33 -21.98
CA LYS A 222 17.66 -14.87 -21.50
C LYS A 222 16.87 -16.00 -20.88
N TYR A 223 16.24 -15.73 -19.75
CA TYR A 223 15.43 -16.67 -18.99
C TYR A 223 14.08 -16.05 -18.63
N VAL A 224 13.13 -16.92 -18.32
CA VAL A 224 11.83 -16.57 -17.76
C VAL A 224 11.70 -17.29 -16.43
N LEU A 225 11.23 -16.59 -15.41
CA LEU A 225 10.86 -17.18 -14.13
C LEU A 225 9.35 -17.39 -14.08
N GLU A 226 8.89 -18.47 -13.46
CA GLU A 226 7.47 -18.75 -13.24
C GLU A 226 7.25 -18.97 -11.75
N VAL A 227 6.32 -18.23 -11.16
CA VAL A 227 5.98 -18.36 -9.74
C VAL A 227 4.80 -19.29 -9.59
N TRP A 228 4.89 -20.23 -8.66
CA TRP A 228 3.80 -21.13 -8.27
C TRP A 228 3.54 -20.95 -6.80
N ALA A 229 2.27 -20.98 -6.40
CA ALA A 229 1.91 -20.83 -4.99
C ALA A 229 0.72 -21.70 -4.59
N ASP A 230 0.63 -21.97 -3.28
CA ASP A 230 -0.53 -22.56 -2.62
C ASP A 230 -1.47 -21.48 -2.08
N GLY A 231 -2.73 -21.87 -1.85
CA GLY A 231 -3.74 -21.04 -1.19
C GLY A 231 -4.29 -19.93 -2.08
N VAL A 232 -4.76 -18.86 -1.44
CA VAL A 232 -5.35 -17.69 -2.11
C VAL A 232 -4.29 -16.61 -2.22
N VAL A 233 -3.84 -16.33 -3.44
CA VAL A 233 -2.82 -15.31 -3.72
C VAL A 233 -3.43 -14.23 -4.59
N HIS A 234 -3.20 -12.96 -4.26
CA HIS A 234 -3.64 -11.86 -5.11
C HIS A 234 -2.64 -11.64 -6.26
N HIS A 235 -1.35 -11.52 -5.95
CA HIS A 235 -0.26 -11.55 -6.93
C HIS A 235 1.04 -11.91 -6.21
N ALA A 236 2.10 -12.12 -6.99
CA ALA A 236 3.45 -12.24 -6.46
C ALA A 236 4.35 -11.15 -7.03
N LYS A 237 5.26 -10.64 -6.19
CA LYS A 237 6.34 -9.76 -6.59
C LYS A 237 7.64 -10.54 -6.58
N VAL A 238 8.28 -10.64 -7.73
CA VAL A 238 9.61 -11.24 -7.88
C VAL A 238 10.63 -10.12 -7.96
N TRP A 239 11.74 -10.23 -7.24
CA TRP A 239 12.82 -9.23 -7.28
C TRP A 239 14.19 -9.85 -7.00
N ASN A 240 15.27 -9.10 -7.24
CA ASN A 240 16.64 -9.54 -6.94
C ASN A 240 17.48 -8.44 -6.28
N ASP A 241 18.67 -8.81 -5.81
CA ASP A 241 19.58 -7.89 -5.10
C ASP A 241 20.10 -6.73 -5.96
N SER A 242 19.95 -6.79 -7.30
CA SER A 242 20.30 -5.70 -8.22
C SER A 242 19.19 -4.65 -8.39
N GLY A 243 18.03 -4.84 -7.76
CA GLY A 243 16.89 -3.92 -7.84
C GLY A 243 15.92 -4.20 -8.99
N TRP A 244 16.13 -5.27 -9.78
CA TRP A 244 15.13 -5.71 -10.75
C TRP A 244 13.90 -6.24 -10.02
N SER A 245 12.71 -5.92 -10.52
CA SER A 245 11.45 -6.42 -9.96
C SER A 245 10.40 -6.62 -11.06
N ASN A 246 9.57 -7.65 -10.91
CA ASN A 246 8.45 -7.94 -11.78
C ASN A 246 7.25 -8.42 -10.95
N ILE A 247 6.03 -8.13 -11.41
CA ILE A 247 4.78 -8.54 -10.76
C ILE A 247 4.11 -9.58 -11.65
N VAL A 248 3.75 -10.73 -11.07
CA VAL A 248 3.06 -11.83 -11.75
C VAL A 248 1.74 -12.17 -11.05
N GLY A 249 0.79 -12.72 -11.79
CA GLY A 249 -0.53 -13.11 -11.28
C GLY A 249 -1.67 -12.11 -11.48
N ILE A 250 -1.33 -10.90 -11.94
CA ILE A 250 -2.28 -9.88 -12.37
C ILE A 250 -1.90 -9.32 -13.74
N ASN A 251 -2.89 -8.88 -14.51
CA ASN A 251 -2.67 -8.14 -15.75
C ASN A 251 -2.53 -6.63 -15.50
N THR A 252 -2.36 -5.84 -16.57
CA THR A 252 -2.25 -4.38 -16.53
C THR A 252 -3.48 -3.67 -15.97
N ASP A 253 -4.66 -4.31 -16.03
CA ASP A 253 -5.92 -3.81 -15.45
C ASP A 253 -6.10 -4.24 -13.99
N ASN A 254 -5.05 -4.81 -13.40
CA ASN A 254 -5.05 -5.37 -12.05
C ASN A 254 -6.17 -6.40 -11.87
N GLN A 255 -6.36 -7.28 -12.87
CA GLN A 255 -7.25 -8.45 -12.83
C GLN A 255 -6.44 -9.72 -12.64
N ILE A 256 -6.94 -10.64 -11.81
CA ILE A 256 -6.32 -11.94 -11.52
C ILE A 256 -6.25 -12.80 -12.79
N THR A 257 -5.08 -13.35 -13.09
CA THR A 257 -4.83 -14.16 -14.29
C THR A 257 -4.56 -15.65 -14.00
N HIS A 258 -4.65 -16.08 -12.74
CA HIS A 258 -4.27 -17.41 -12.29
C HIS A 258 -5.38 -18.15 -11.51
N PHE A 259 -5.13 -19.41 -11.15
CA PHE A 259 -6.07 -20.27 -10.39
C PHE A 259 -5.70 -20.49 -8.91
N ALA A 260 -4.73 -19.76 -8.36
CA ALA A 260 -4.45 -19.73 -6.91
C ALA A 260 -5.51 -18.89 -6.17
N ASN A 261 -6.76 -19.31 -6.27
CA ASN A 261 -7.94 -18.54 -5.90
C ASN A 261 -8.79 -19.21 -4.82
N ASN A 262 -8.38 -20.35 -4.29
CA ASN A 262 -9.03 -21.01 -3.16
C ASN A 262 -8.00 -21.55 -2.17
N ILE A 263 -8.42 -21.76 -0.92
CA ILE A 263 -7.50 -22.15 0.16
C ILE A 263 -6.86 -23.54 -0.06
N HIS A 264 -7.41 -24.36 -0.95
CA HIS A 264 -6.91 -25.67 -1.34
C HIS A 264 -6.23 -25.67 -2.72
N SER A 265 -5.99 -24.51 -3.32
CA SER A 265 -5.13 -24.41 -4.50
C SER A 265 -3.74 -24.88 -4.11
N THR A 266 -3.23 -25.93 -4.77
CA THR A 266 -1.90 -26.49 -4.51
C THR A 266 -1.00 -26.21 -5.70
N LEU A 267 0.13 -25.54 -5.45
CA LEU A 267 1.19 -25.20 -6.40
C LEU A 267 0.60 -24.87 -7.77
N THR A 268 -0.15 -23.77 -7.82
CA THR A 268 -0.74 -23.29 -9.06
C THR A 268 0.14 -22.20 -9.65
N PRO A 269 0.44 -22.21 -10.97
CA PRO A 269 1.21 -21.15 -11.60
C PRO A 269 0.45 -19.82 -11.50
N LEU A 270 1.14 -18.78 -11.01
CA LEU A 270 0.64 -17.42 -10.95
C LEU A 270 0.93 -16.68 -12.27
N GLY A 271 2.08 -16.97 -12.89
CA GLY A 271 2.46 -16.39 -14.17
C GLY A 271 3.96 -16.35 -14.38
N ASP A 272 4.33 -15.92 -15.59
CA ASP A 272 5.70 -15.78 -16.07
C ASP A 272 6.17 -14.33 -15.84
N THR A 273 7.42 -14.16 -15.43
CA THR A 273 8.06 -12.84 -15.40
C THR A 273 8.41 -12.36 -16.81
N GLU A 274 8.72 -11.09 -16.96
CA GLU A 274 9.45 -10.62 -18.14
C GLU A 274 10.79 -11.35 -18.32
N LEU A 275 11.30 -11.32 -19.55
CA LEU A 275 12.60 -11.91 -19.87
C LEU A 275 13.70 -11.24 -19.05
N ILE A 276 14.41 -12.05 -18.26
CA ILE A 276 15.59 -11.62 -17.53
C ILE A 276 16.84 -12.08 -18.26
N PHE A 277 17.83 -11.20 -18.37
CA PHE A 277 19.14 -11.58 -18.90
C PHE A 277 20.04 -12.05 -17.75
N LEU A 278 20.43 -13.32 -17.80
CA LEU A 278 21.36 -13.91 -16.84
C LEU A 278 22.75 -13.97 -17.44
N GLY A 279 23.71 -13.43 -16.69
CA GLY A 279 25.09 -13.27 -17.12
C GLY A 279 25.32 -11.85 -17.59
N THR A 280 26.54 -11.37 -17.46
CA THR A 280 26.86 -10.00 -17.86
C THR A 280 27.04 -9.92 -19.37
N ASN A 281 26.19 -9.16 -20.06
CA ASN A 281 26.67 -8.32 -21.17
C ASN A 281 27.32 -7.08 -20.54
N VAL A 282 28.30 -7.29 -19.67
CA VAL A 282 29.25 -6.24 -19.35
C VAL A 282 30.11 -6.20 -20.61
N LEU A 283 29.61 -5.47 -21.62
CA LEU A 283 30.45 -4.52 -22.32
C LEU A 283 30.96 -3.59 -21.23
N GLY A 284 31.89 -4.10 -20.42
CA GLY A 284 32.65 -3.28 -19.50
C GLY A 284 33.18 -2.22 -20.40
N ALA A 285 32.78 -0.97 -20.15
CA ALA A 285 33.22 0.21 -20.87
C ALA A 285 34.65 -0.10 -21.24
N ALA A 286 34.90 -0.35 -22.54
CA ALA A 286 36.19 -0.82 -22.98
C ALA A 286 37.14 0.11 -22.28
N THR A 287 37.96 -0.41 -21.37
CA THR A 287 38.92 0.45 -20.70
C THR A 287 39.87 0.75 -21.83
N VAL A 288 39.55 1.83 -22.55
CA VAL A 288 40.41 2.42 -23.55
C VAL A 288 41.55 2.88 -22.69
N ILE A 289 42.55 2.01 -22.55
CA ILE A 289 43.85 2.40 -22.07
C ILE A 289 44.34 3.34 -23.18
N ASN A 290 43.97 4.62 -23.04
CA ASN A 290 44.55 5.70 -23.82
C ASN A 290 45.96 5.90 -23.28
N THR A 291 46.86 4.95 -23.58
CA THR A 291 48.28 5.23 -23.54
C THR A 291 48.56 6.22 -24.65
N THR A 292 48.53 7.50 -24.30
CA THR A 292 49.08 8.57 -25.13
C THR A 292 50.61 8.44 -25.09
N ASN A 293 51.16 7.42 -25.74
CA ASN A 293 52.59 7.36 -25.97
C ASN A 293 52.90 8.37 -27.07
N THR A 294 53.32 9.58 -26.67
CA THR A 294 54.05 10.47 -27.56
C THR A 294 55.41 9.81 -27.80
N ILE A 295 55.51 8.98 -28.84
CA ILE A 295 56.78 8.39 -29.25
C ILE A 295 57.58 9.52 -29.92
N ALA A 296 58.37 10.25 -29.13
CA ALA A 296 59.52 10.94 -29.68
C ALA A 296 60.51 9.88 -30.14
N ALA A 297 60.88 9.92 -31.41
CA ALA A 297 61.83 8.99 -32.00
C ALA A 297 63.17 9.06 -31.23
N GLY A 298 63.56 7.94 -30.61
CA GLY A 298 64.89 7.73 -30.04
C GLY A 298 64.98 7.91 -28.53
N ASN A 299 64.54 6.90 -27.76
CA ASN A 299 65.31 6.34 -26.65
C ASN A 299 64.55 5.17 -26.02
N ALA A 300 65.26 4.06 -25.80
CA ALA A 300 64.74 2.92 -25.05
C ALA A 300 64.67 3.28 -23.57
N GLN A 301 63.46 3.43 -23.03
CA GLN A 301 63.25 3.58 -21.59
C GLN A 301 62.70 2.29 -21.00
N LYS A 302 63.41 1.75 -20.00
CA LYS A 302 62.94 0.67 -19.14
C LYS A 302 61.80 1.20 -18.27
N VAL A 303 60.64 0.55 -18.34
CA VAL A 303 59.52 0.78 -17.42
C VAL A 303 59.59 -0.27 -16.31
N GLU A 304 59.79 0.16 -15.08
CA GLU A 304 59.64 -0.68 -13.89
C GLU A 304 58.14 -0.81 -13.55
N GLN A 305 57.67 -2.04 -13.34
CA GLN A 305 56.29 -2.34 -12.95
C GLN A 305 56.18 -2.62 -11.44
N PRO A 306 55.09 -2.23 -10.78
CA PRO A 306 54.75 -2.77 -9.47
C PRO A 306 54.09 -4.15 -9.61
N THR A 307 54.54 -5.08 -8.78
CA THR A 307 54.09 -6.46 -8.66
C THR A 307 52.67 -6.57 -8.12
N CYS A 308 51.77 -7.22 -8.87
CA CYS A 308 50.82 -8.26 -8.42
C CYS A 308 49.71 -8.45 -9.47
N SER A 309 49.91 -9.40 -10.40
CA SER A 309 48.92 -10.28 -11.06
C SER A 309 49.57 -10.83 -12.33
N ALA A 310 49.72 -12.15 -12.42
CA ALA A 310 50.37 -12.82 -13.54
C ALA A 310 49.47 -12.76 -14.78
N PHE A 311 49.78 -11.84 -15.70
CA PHE A 311 49.21 -11.77 -17.04
C PHE A 311 50.26 -12.36 -18.00
N ILE A 312 50.08 -13.62 -18.42
CA ILE A 312 50.91 -14.22 -19.47
C ILE A 312 50.24 -13.87 -20.81
N VAL A 313 50.75 -12.85 -21.48
CA VAL A 313 50.53 -12.69 -22.93
C VAL A 313 51.80 -13.15 -23.61
N GLU A 314 51.73 -14.24 -24.37
CA GLU A 314 52.83 -14.60 -25.24
C GLU A 314 52.96 -13.57 -26.37
N PRO A 315 54.17 -13.07 -26.67
CA PRO A 315 54.38 -12.12 -27.76
C PRO A 315 54.36 -12.87 -29.11
N ILE A 316 53.30 -12.68 -29.88
CA ILE A 316 53.28 -13.07 -31.30
C ILE A 316 53.96 -11.99 -32.13
N VAL A 317 55.22 -12.28 -32.48
CA VAL A 317 55.98 -12.04 -33.72
C VAL A 317 55.68 -10.78 -34.57
N SER A 318 56.79 -10.06 -34.79
CA SER A 318 57.13 -9.01 -35.75
C SER A 318 56.33 -8.91 -37.07
N VAL A 319 55.90 -7.68 -37.40
CA VAL A 319 55.59 -7.27 -38.77
C VAL A 319 56.73 -6.36 -39.27
N ALA A 320 57.47 -6.84 -40.28
CA ALA A 320 58.48 -6.07 -40.99
C ALA A 320 57.81 -5.02 -41.92
N GLY A 321 58.50 -3.89 -42.10
CA GLY A 321 57.96 -2.65 -42.62
C GLY A 321 57.48 -2.64 -44.08
N GLY A 322 56.71 -1.59 -44.37
CA GLY A 322 56.31 -1.15 -45.70
C GLY A 322 55.47 0.12 -45.56
N GLY A 323 55.96 1.25 -46.06
CA GLY A 323 55.26 2.54 -45.99
C GLY A 323 53.97 2.56 -46.82
N GLY A 324 52.98 3.29 -46.33
CA GLY A 324 51.72 3.55 -47.02
C GLY A 324 50.59 3.78 -46.03
N GLY A 325 50.09 5.01 -45.93
CA GLY A 325 49.04 5.40 -44.99
C GLY A 325 47.74 4.63 -45.22
N SER A 326 47.38 3.80 -44.24
CA SER A 326 46.02 3.38 -43.94
C SER A 326 46.05 2.83 -42.51
N GLY A 327 45.23 3.38 -41.61
CA GLY A 327 45.18 2.95 -40.22
C GLY A 327 44.55 1.57 -40.10
N THR A 328 45.36 0.53 -40.04
CA THR A 328 44.89 -0.85 -39.84
C THR A 328 44.69 -1.12 -38.35
N THR A 329 43.43 -1.22 -37.92
CA THR A 329 43.06 -1.64 -36.56
C THR A 329 43.27 -3.15 -36.43
N THR A 330 44.11 -3.59 -35.50
CA THR A 330 44.33 -5.02 -35.22
C THR A 330 43.59 -5.38 -33.93
N THR A 331 42.62 -6.28 -34.00
CA THR A 331 41.83 -6.73 -32.84
C THR A 331 42.24 -8.14 -32.44
N THR A 332 42.83 -8.31 -31.26
CA THR A 332 43.12 -9.64 -30.67
C THR A 332 42.11 -9.97 -29.59
N THR A 333 41.38 -11.07 -29.74
CA THR A 333 40.39 -11.55 -28.76
C THR A 333 40.99 -12.72 -27.97
N ALA A 334 41.21 -12.54 -26.68
CA ALA A 334 41.55 -13.62 -25.75
C ALA A 334 40.32 -13.97 -24.90
N SER A 335 39.96 -15.25 -24.82
CA SER A 335 38.86 -15.74 -23.98
C SER A 335 39.44 -16.45 -22.75
N GLN A 336 39.12 -15.98 -21.55
CA GLN A 336 39.48 -16.65 -20.28
C GLN A 336 38.27 -17.41 -19.71
N SER A 337 38.53 -18.50 -18.99
CA SER A 337 37.50 -19.29 -18.30
C SER A 337 36.83 -18.47 -17.20
N SER A 338 35.50 -18.49 -17.22
CA SER A 338 34.62 -17.69 -16.39
C SER A 338 34.44 -18.22 -14.96
N ALA A 339 34.44 -17.33 -13.97
CA ALA A 339 34.00 -17.64 -12.61
C ALA A 339 32.46 -17.65 -12.55
N ALA A 340 31.87 -18.54 -11.76
CA ALA A 340 30.43 -18.57 -11.53
C ALA A 340 30.01 -17.38 -10.64
N ALA A 341 29.03 -16.59 -11.10
CA ALA A 341 28.42 -15.53 -10.28
C ALA A 341 27.15 -16.05 -9.59
N LYS A 342 26.94 -15.63 -8.34
CA LYS A 342 25.74 -15.91 -7.56
C LYS A 342 24.82 -14.68 -7.57
N THR A 343 23.55 -14.88 -7.89
CA THR A 343 22.48 -13.89 -7.68
C THR A 343 21.34 -14.54 -6.91
N THR A 344 20.64 -13.79 -6.05
CA THR A 344 19.51 -14.29 -5.27
C THR A 344 18.24 -13.63 -5.78
N TYR A 345 17.22 -14.44 -6.05
CA TYR A 345 15.87 -13.97 -6.34
C TYR A 345 14.99 -14.18 -5.13
N HIS A 346 14.09 -13.24 -4.93
CA HIS A 346 13.13 -13.18 -3.84
C HIS A 346 11.72 -13.21 -4.42
N VAL A 347 10.80 -13.87 -3.72
CA VAL A 347 9.39 -13.92 -4.09
C VAL A 347 8.55 -13.51 -2.89
N ASP A 348 7.76 -12.47 -3.06
CA ASP A 348 6.79 -12.00 -2.07
C ASP A 348 5.38 -12.34 -2.56
N LEU A 349 4.64 -13.14 -1.79
CA LEU A 349 3.23 -13.40 -2.06
C LEU A 349 2.40 -12.30 -1.40
N ILE A 350 1.51 -11.68 -2.16
CA ILE A 350 0.59 -10.67 -1.64
C ILE A 350 -0.78 -11.30 -1.43
N GLY A 351 -1.28 -11.21 -0.20
CA GLY A 351 -2.62 -11.67 0.18
C GLY A 351 -3.72 -10.81 -0.43
N VAL A 352 -4.97 -11.27 -0.31
CA VAL A 352 -6.13 -10.51 -0.84
C VAL A 352 -6.34 -9.18 -0.10
N ASP A 353 -5.88 -9.09 1.14
CA ASP A 353 -5.89 -7.90 2.00
C ASP A 353 -4.74 -6.91 1.70
N GLY A 354 -3.93 -7.21 0.68
CA GLY A 354 -2.77 -6.40 0.30
C GLY A 354 -1.56 -6.57 1.22
N GLN A 355 -1.65 -7.41 2.26
CA GLN A 355 -0.52 -7.69 3.14
C GLN A 355 0.47 -8.61 2.44
N GLN A 356 1.75 -8.31 2.63
CA GLN A 356 2.84 -9.17 2.17
C GLN A 356 2.96 -10.35 3.11
N HIS A 357 2.78 -11.55 2.58
CA HIS A 357 3.09 -12.79 3.27
C HIS A 357 4.45 -13.27 2.79
N THR A 358 5.45 -13.03 3.64
CA THR A 358 6.84 -13.32 3.35
C THR A 358 7.07 -14.83 3.42
N THR A 359 6.94 -15.48 2.28
CA THR A 359 7.64 -16.74 2.01
C THR A 359 8.83 -16.37 1.13
N THR A 360 9.84 -15.69 1.71
CA THR A 360 11.06 -15.33 0.95
C THR A 360 11.72 -16.63 0.51
N LEU A 361 11.55 -16.94 -0.76
CA LEU A 361 12.21 -18.06 -1.38
C LEU A 361 13.56 -17.56 -1.91
N ASP A 362 14.59 -17.60 -1.08
CA ASP A 362 15.96 -17.30 -1.48
C ASP A 362 16.49 -18.42 -2.41
N GLN A 363 16.38 -18.24 -3.73
CA GLN A 363 16.96 -19.16 -4.69
C GLN A 363 18.31 -18.64 -5.19
N PRO A 364 19.44 -19.23 -4.76
CA PRO A 364 20.73 -18.88 -5.31
C PRO A 364 20.85 -19.40 -6.74
N MET A 365 21.06 -18.49 -7.68
CA MET A 365 21.29 -18.80 -9.07
C MET A 365 22.76 -18.65 -9.43
N TRP A 366 23.33 -19.70 -10.02
CA TRP A 366 24.72 -19.72 -10.46
C TRP A 366 24.79 -19.55 -11.96
N ILE A 367 25.52 -18.55 -12.44
CA ILE A 367 25.55 -18.19 -13.87
C ILE A 367 26.98 -18.18 -14.40
N THR A 368 27.16 -18.68 -15.63
CA THR A 368 28.42 -18.58 -16.37
C THR A 368 28.68 -17.12 -16.79
N VAL A 369 29.79 -16.52 -16.33
CA VAL A 369 30.13 -15.11 -16.65
C VAL A 369 31.15 -15.02 -17.79
N THR A 370 30.71 -14.94 -19.04
CA THR A 370 31.65 -14.77 -20.17
C THR A 370 32.12 -13.32 -20.27
N THR A 371 33.36 -13.03 -19.88
CA THR A 371 33.98 -11.71 -20.07
C THR A 371 34.68 -11.65 -21.42
N THR A 372 34.14 -10.86 -22.37
CA THR A 372 34.82 -10.56 -23.64
C THR A 372 35.55 -9.23 -23.49
N THR A 373 36.88 -9.26 -23.33
CA THR A 373 37.69 -8.03 -23.29
C THR A 373 38.10 -7.63 -24.71
N THR A 374 37.47 -6.59 -25.25
CA THR A 374 37.87 -6.00 -26.54
C THR A 374 38.74 -4.77 -26.27
N LEU A 375 40.04 -4.86 -26.54
CA LEU A 375 40.94 -3.69 -26.50
C LEU A 375 40.72 -2.83 -27.75
N VAL A 376 40.36 -1.56 -27.57
CA VAL A 376 40.27 -0.56 -28.65
C VAL A 376 41.10 0.66 -28.22
N THR A 377 42.14 1.01 -28.97
CA THR A 377 42.95 2.22 -28.78
C THR A 377 42.50 3.30 -29.76
N ASN A 378 41.91 4.39 -29.27
CA ASN A 378 41.51 5.55 -30.09
C ASN A 378 42.11 6.84 -29.53
N ILE A 379 42.99 7.47 -30.30
CA ILE A 379 43.58 8.79 -29.97
C ILE A 379 42.68 9.87 -30.58
N THR A 380 42.17 10.80 -29.77
CA THR A 380 41.47 11.98 -30.29
C THR A 380 41.64 13.18 -29.36
N THR A 381 42.04 14.32 -29.94
CA THR A 381 42.26 15.62 -29.30
C THR A 381 41.05 16.53 -29.55
N VAL A 382 40.49 17.17 -28.51
CA VAL A 382 39.42 18.18 -28.66
C VAL A 382 39.63 19.35 -27.70
N GLY A 383 39.40 20.58 -28.16
CA GLY A 383 39.45 21.81 -27.36
C GLY A 383 38.30 22.79 -27.63
N GLY A 384 37.82 23.41 -26.53
CA GLY A 384 37.14 24.73 -26.38
C GLY A 384 35.69 24.90 -26.83
N ASN A 385 34.92 25.93 -26.42
CA ASN A 385 34.75 26.70 -25.16
C ASN A 385 33.51 27.61 -25.37
N ASN A 386 32.58 27.79 -24.41
CA ASN A 386 31.64 28.92 -24.35
C ASN A 386 31.03 29.08 -22.94
N SER A 387 31.20 30.25 -22.31
CA SER A 387 30.96 30.50 -20.87
C SER A 387 29.62 31.17 -20.56
N VAL A 388 28.78 30.43 -19.83
CA VAL A 388 27.78 30.95 -18.87
C VAL A 388 28.34 30.56 -17.50
N ASP A 389 28.17 31.41 -16.48
CA ASP A 389 28.80 31.31 -15.15
C ASP A 389 29.13 29.87 -14.74
N SER A 390 30.40 29.52 -14.87
CA SER A 390 30.90 28.16 -14.88
C SER A 390 31.02 27.54 -13.49
N SER A 391 30.46 28.20 -12.46
CA SER A 391 30.66 27.81 -11.07
C SER A 391 29.64 26.82 -10.52
N ASN A 392 28.61 26.44 -11.30
CA ASN A 392 27.67 25.40 -10.89
C ASN A 392 27.97 24.08 -11.63
N ASN A 393 28.67 23.19 -10.96
CA ASN A 393 29.07 21.89 -11.47
C ASN A 393 27.88 20.96 -11.72
N CYS A 394 26.69 21.26 -11.17
CA CYS A 394 25.48 20.45 -11.32
C CYS A 394 24.57 20.92 -12.46
N ARG A 395 25.02 21.84 -13.31
CA ARG A 395 24.21 22.38 -14.41
C ARG A 395 23.84 21.32 -15.46
N ASN A 396 24.71 20.34 -15.68
CA ASN A 396 24.48 19.26 -16.64
C ASN A 396 23.73 18.06 -16.02
N SER A 397 23.38 18.15 -14.73
CA SER A 397 22.71 17.05 -14.03
C SER A 397 21.23 16.97 -14.36
N CYS A 398 20.65 18.03 -14.93
CA CYS A 398 19.33 18.03 -15.53
C CYS A 398 19.50 18.25 -17.02
N THR A 399 18.66 17.62 -17.81
CA THR A 399 18.66 17.84 -19.26
C THR A 399 18.38 19.31 -19.49
N ALA A 400 19.35 20.02 -20.06
CA ALA A 400 19.29 21.45 -20.36
C ALA A 400 18.31 21.77 -21.50
N MET A 401 17.24 20.99 -21.64
CA MET A 401 16.04 21.43 -22.32
C MET A 401 15.48 22.56 -21.47
N THR A 402 15.94 23.78 -21.74
CA THR A 402 15.40 24.97 -21.09
C THR A 402 13.90 24.97 -21.38
N THR A 403 13.10 24.92 -20.31
CA THR A 403 11.63 24.91 -20.32
C THR A 403 11.02 25.98 -21.21
N ASP A 404 11.74 27.03 -21.61
CA ASP A 404 11.12 28.12 -22.38
C ASP A 404 11.27 27.97 -23.90
N GLN A 405 12.28 27.26 -24.42
CA GLN A 405 12.58 27.25 -25.86
C GLN A 405 12.06 26.00 -26.59
N GLU A 406 12.03 24.85 -25.92
CA GLU A 406 11.44 23.61 -26.47
C GLU A 406 10.01 23.35 -26.00
N TYR A 407 9.59 23.82 -24.84
CA TYR A 407 8.18 23.70 -24.43
C TYR A 407 7.26 24.53 -25.34
N GLN A 408 7.78 25.60 -25.97
CA GLN A 408 7.05 26.34 -27.00
C GLN A 408 7.05 25.67 -28.38
N THR A 409 7.95 24.72 -28.66
CA THR A 409 8.08 24.11 -30.00
C THR A 409 7.79 22.61 -30.05
N ASN A 410 7.88 21.89 -28.94
CA ASN A 410 7.68 20.43 -28.83
C ASN A 410 7.31 19.96 -27.41
N TYR A 411 6.32 20.60 -26.77
CA TYR A 411 5.79 20.18 -25.47
C TYR A 411 5.40 18.68 -25.44
N TRP A 412 4.82 18.19 -26.54
CA TRP A 412 4.40 16.80 -26.67
C TRP A 412 5.57 15.82 -26.71
N GLY A 413 6.65 16.13 -27.41
CA GLY A 413 7.85 15.29 -27.44
C GLY A 413 8.49 15.16 -26.06
N PHE A 414 8.45 16.21 -25.25
CA PHE A 414 8.91 16.16 -23.86
C PHE A 414 8.05 15.25 -22.99
N LEU A 415 6.72 15.37 -23.06
CA LEU A 415 5.83 14.50 -22.31
C LEU A 415 5.91 13.04 -22.78
N ASP A 416 6.04 12.80 -24.09
CA ASP A 416 6.31 11.48 -24.64
C ASP A 416 7.63 10.91 -24.09
N HIS A 417 8.70 11.71 -24.06
CA HIS A 417 9.98 11.28 -23.51
C HIS A 417 9.89 10.96 -22.02
N SER A 418 9.17 11.79 -21.25
CA SER A 418 8.92 11.55 -19.82
C SER A 418 8.09 10.28 -19.58
N TYR A 419 7.09 10.03 -20.43
CA TYR A 419 6.27 8.83 -20.39
C TYR A 419 7.09 7.57 -20.69
N PHE A 420 7.77 7.55 -21.85
CA PHE A 420 8.54 6.37 -22.27
C PHE A 420 9.79 6.15 -21.42
N GLY A 421 10.51 7.19 -21.01
CA GLY A 421 11.63 7.07 -20.08
C GLY A 421 11.22 6.73 -18.65
N GLY A 422 9.98 7.00 -18.28
CA GLY A 422 9.40 6.46 -17.07
C GLY A 422 9.28 4.94 -17.09
N LEU A 423 8.76 4.43 -18.21
CA LEU A 423 8.53 3.01 -18.46
C LEU A 423 9.83 2.24 -18.76
N ASP A 424 10.78 2.87 -19.45
CA ASP A 424 12.06 2.29 -19.81
C ASP A 424 13.12 2.53 -18.72
N GLN A 425 13.32 1.52 -17.87
CA GLN A 425 14.30 1.56 -16.79
C GLN A 425 15.76 1.67 -17.29
N THR A 426 16.01 1.49 -18.58
CA THR A 426 17.36 1.65 -19.16
C THR A 426 17.70 3.12 -19.43
N ILE A 427 16.70 4.01 -19.45
CA ILE A 427 16.90 5.45 -19.61
C ILE A 427 17.34 6.05 -18.26
N PRO A 428 18.52 6.69 -18.19
CA PRO A 428 19.00 7.30 -16.95
C PRO A 428 17.99 8.34 -16.43
N LYS A 429 17.54 8.20 -15.18
CA LYS A 429 16.45 9.06 -14.63
C LYS A 429 16.77 10.56 -14.63
N ASN A 430 18.05 10.94 -14.64
CA ASN A 430 18.46 12.34 -14.74
C ASN A 430 18.21 12.97 -16.12
N THR A 431 18.02 12.17 -17.18
CA THR A 431 17.64 12.70 -18.51
C THR A 431 16.15 13.04 -18.60
N LEU A 432 15.36 12.64 -17.61
CA LEU A 432 13.92 12.91 -17.50
C LEU A 432 13.62 14.14 -16.63
N ASP A 433 14.65 14.70 -16.01
CA ASP A 433 14.53 15.85 -15.12
C ASP A 433 14.78 17.14 -15.91
N THR A 434 13.74 17.94 -16.02
CA THR A 434 13.75 19.23 -16.71
C THR A 434 14.27 20.32 -15.79
N PHE A 435 15.20 21.12 -16.28
CA PHE A 435 15.75 22.24 -15.52
C PHE A 435 14.67 23.30 -15.22
N GLU A 436 14.47 23.65 -13.95
CA GLU A 436 13.56 24.71 -13.51
C GLU A 436 14.36 26.01 -13.25
N PRO A 437 14.43 26.93 -14.22
CA PRO A 437 15.31 28.09 -14.13
C PRO A 437 14.93 29.03 -12.98
N GLY A 438 13.63 29.23 -12.71
CA GLY A 438 13.15 30.08 -11.63
C GLY A 438 13.53 29.55 -10.25
N GLN A 439 13.26 28.27 -10.00
CA GLN A 439 13.60 27.61 -8.74
C GLN A 439 15.11 27.47 -8.56
N THR A 440 15.85 27.18 -9.64
CA THR A 440 17.31 27.13 -9.59
C THR A 440 17.92 28.50 -9.27
N ALA A 441 17.41 29.57 -9.88
CA ALA A 441 17.87 30.92 -9.58
C ALA A 441 17.61 31.29 -8.11
N GLU A 442 16.50 30.84 -7.54
CA GLU A 442 16.17 31.04 -6.12
C GLU A 442 17.13 30.27 -5.20
N VAL A 443 17.38 28.99 -5.48
CA VAL A 443 18.38 28.18 -4.75
C VAL A 443 19.76 28.86 -4.77
N GLN A 444 20.16 29.41 -5.92
CA GLN A 444 21.42 30.13 -6.09
C GLN A 444 21.44 31.46 -5.34
N ARG A 445 20.33 32.22 -5.38
CA ARG A 445 20.15 33.47 -4.63
C ARG A 445 20.28 33.26 -3.12
N LEU A 446 19.83 32.12 -2.62
CA LEU A 446 19.94 31.69 -1.21
C LEU A 446 21.33 31.14 -0.85
N GLY A 447 22.29 31.16 -1.77
CA GLY A 447 23.67 30.71 -1.56
C GLY A 447 23.87 29.20 -1.77
N GLY A 448 22.86 28.49 -2.26
CA GLY A 448 22.96 27.10 -2.67
C GLY A 448 23.75 26.97 -3.98
N LYS A 449 24.55 25.90 -4.09
CA LYS A 449 25.25 25.54 -5.32
C LYS A 449 24.64 24.26 -5.88
N GLY A 450 23.70 24.40 -6.81
CA GLY A 450 22.99 23.27 -7.38
C GLY A 450 21.93 23.66 -8.41
N SER A 451 21.21 22.65 -8.92
CA SER A 451 20.12 22.79 -9.88
C SER A 451 18.82 22.22 -9.31
N TYR A 452 17.70 22.88 -9.55
CA TYR A 452 16.36 22.44 -9.21
C TYR A 452 15.64 21.99 -10.48
N CYS A 453 15.02 20.82 -10.47
CA CYS A 453 14.52 20.18 -11.68
C CYS A 453 13.19 19.49 -11.45
N ALA A 454 12.30 19.55 -12.44
CA ALA A 454 10.99 18.92 -12.45
C ALA A 454 11.03 17.61 -13.24
N ASN A 455 10.30 16.62 -12.80
CA ASN A 455 10.14 15.34 -13.47
C ASN A 455 8.66 15.10 -13.73
N ASN A 456 8.31 14.93 -15.00
CA ASN A 456 6.94 14.84 -15.48
C ASN A 456 6.51 13.39 -15.78
N GLU A 457 7.24 12.38 -15.28
CA GLU A 457 6.93 10.97 -15.51
C GLU A 457 5.48 10.62 -15.10
N LEU A 458 5.11 10.94 -13.86
CA LEU A 458 3.77 10.65 -13.33
C LEU A 458 2.69 11.52 -13.98
N VAL A 459 3.03 12.78 -14.33
CA VAL A 459 2.15 13.69 -15.07
C VAL A 459 1.77 13.07 -16.41
N ALA A 460 2.77 12.59 -17.16
CA ALA A 460 2.58 12.00 -18.47
C ALA A 460 1.78 10.68 -18.40
N GLN A 461 2.07 9.82 -17.42
CA GLN A 461 1.30 8.59 -17.17
C GLN A 461 -0.16 8.89 -16.82
N LYS A 462 -0.42 9.93 -16.03
CA LYS A 462 -1.78 10.34 -15.66
C LYS A 462 -2.58 10.85 -16.87
N ILE A 463 -1.93 11.62 -17.76
CA ILE A 463 -2.55 12.09 -19.01
C ILE A 463 -2.94 10.90 -19.89
N VAL A 464 -2.00 9.98 -20.14
CA VAL A 464 -2.23 8.77 -20.96
C VAL A 464 -3.39 7.94 -20.42
N SER A 465 -3.33 7.61 -19.12
CA SER A 465 -4.34 6.76 -18.48
C SER A 465 -5.74 7.40 -18.43
N SER A 466 -5.82 8.73 -18.23
CA SER A 466 -7.10 9.42 -18.08
C SER A 466 -7.78 9.73 -19.42
N LEU A 467 -7.01 9.79 -20.51
CA LEU A 467 -7.53 10.02 -21.86
C LEU A 467 -7.69 8.74 -22.70
N GLY A 468 -7.15 7.61 -22.22
CA GLY A 468 -7.20 6.34 -22.94
C GLY A 468 -6.39 6.37 -24.25
N ILE A 469 -5.29 7.11 -24.27
CA ILE A 469 -4.37 7.24 -25.40
C ILE A 469 -3.09 6.44 -25.17
N SER A 470 -2.25 6.24 -26.20
CA SER A 470 -1.04 5.41 -26.08
C SER A 470 0.19 6.18 -25.58
N LYS A 471 0.21 7.50 -25.84
CA LYS A 471 1.24 8.45 -25.40
C LYS A 471 0.69 9.88 -25.40
N PRO A 472 1.30 10.82 -24.66
CA PRO A 472 0.81 12.19 -24.57
C PRO A 472 0.58 12.91 -25.92
N SER A 473 1.46 12.74 -26.90
CA SER A 473 1.32 13.39 -28.23
C SER A 473 0.08 12.94 -29.02
N ASP A 474 -0.55 11.83 -28.64
CA ASP A 474 -1.79 11.37 -29.27
C ASP A 474 -3.00 12.28 -28.96
N VAL A 475 -2.87 13.22 -28.01
CA VAL A 475 -3.89 14.26 -27.77
C VAL A 475 -4.13 15.07 -29.05
N ASP A 476 -3.07 15.44 -29.77
CA ASP A 476 -3.16 16.18 -31.03
C ASP A 476 -3.78 15.33 -32.13
N VAL A 477 -3.30 14.09 -32.25
CA VAL A 477 -3.72 13.14 -33.30
C VAL A 477 -5.22 12.83 -33.19
N ASN A 478 -5.72 12.70 -31.96
CA ASN A 478 -7.11 12.34 -31.68
C ASN A 478 -8.02 13.54 -31.42
N ASN A 479 -7.51 14.78 -31.54
CA ASN A 479 -8.25 16.03 -31.27
C ASN A 479 -8.90 16.07 -29.87
N LEU A 480 -8.16 15.64 -28.84
CA LEU A 480 -8.65 15.49 -27.47
C LEU A 480 -8.40 16.72 -26.58
N TRP A 481 -8.24 17.90 -27.18
CA TRP A 481 -7.85 19.13 -26.47
C TRP A 481 -8.76 19.50 -25.30
N THR A 482 -10.07 19.32 -25.46
CA THR A 482 -11.05 19.62 -24.41
C THR A 482 -10.91 18.67 -23.22
N GLN A 483 -10.67 17.37 -23.45
CA GLN A 483 -10.45 16.42 -22.35
C GLN A 483 -9.07 16.63 -21.72
N PHE A 484 -8.05 16.91 -22.54
CA PHE A 484 -6.71 17.22 -22.05
C PHE A 484 -6.71 18.40 -21.09
N ALA A 485 -7.41 19.50 -21.42
CA ALA A 485 -7.53 20.65 -20.54
C ALA A 485 -8.14 20.31 -19.17
N ALA A 486 -9.06 19.33 -19.11
CA ALA A 486 -9.66 18.86 -17.87
C ALA A 486 -8.72 17.94 -17.05
N VAL A 487 -7.75 17.30 -17.70
CA VAL A 487 -6.84 16.31 -17.08
C VAL A 487 -5.49 16.91 -16.69
N VAL A 488 -4.96 17.86 -17.47
CA VAL A 488 -3.60 18.38 -17.29
C VAL A 488 -3.40 19.08 -15.94
N GLY A 489 -4.42 19.78 -15.42
CA GLY A 489 -4.37 20.41 -14.10
C GLY A 489 -4.15 19.39 -12.99
N PRO A 490 -5.07 18.43 -12.79
CA PRO A 490 -4.89 17.34 -11.82
C PRO A 490 -3.65 16.47 -12.08
N ALA A 491 -3.20 16.33 -13.33
CA ALA A 491 -1.98 15.59 -13.65
C ALA A 491 -0.72 16.35 -13.20
N LYS A 492 -0.71 17.68 -13.27
CA LYS A 492 0.40 18.51 -12.80
C LYS A 492 0.61 18.43 -11.29
N ASP A 493 -0.43 18.11 -10.52
CA ASP A 493 -0.32 17.79 -9.09
C ASP A 493 0.50 16.52 -8.80
N LEU A 494 0.99 15.81 -9.83
CA LEU A 494 1.88 14.65 -9.71
C LEU A 494 3.33 14.96 -10.14
N GLU A 495 3.63 16.21 -10.53
CA GLU A 495 4.97 16.63 -10.93
C GLU A 495 5.97 16.46 -9.78
N GLN A 496 7.01 15.65 -10.00
CA GLN A 496 8.02 15.41 -8.99
C GLN A 496 9.15 16.42 -9.10
N TYR A 497 9.76 16.82 -7.99
CA TYR A 497 10.91 17.72 -8.03
C TYR A 497 12.16 17.02 -7.51
N TYR A 498 13.29 17.41 -8.07
CA TYR A 498 14.60 16.88 -7.76
C TYR A 498 15.61 18.01 -7.66
N VAL A 499 16.54 17.91 -6.72
CA VAL A 499 17.67 18.83 -6.61
C VAL A 499 18.98 18.10 -6.82
N TYR A 500 19.92 18.81 -7.44
CA TYR A 500 21.26 18.35 -7.73
C TYR A 500 22.24 19.33 -7.10
N MET A 501 22.75 19.01 -5.92
CA MET A 501 23.58 19.92 -5.12
C MET A 501 25.06 19.54 -5.18
N GLU A 502 25.93 20.55 -5.20
CA GLU A 502 27.37 20.37 -5.12
C GLU A 502 27.82 19.79 -3.77
N PRO A 503 28.96 19.09 -3.73
CA PRO A 503 29.85 18.75 -4.86
C PRO A 503 29.45 17.48 -5.61
N ALA A 504 28.54 16.68 -5.05
CA ALA A 504 28.23 15.35 -5.57
C ALA A 504 27.34 15.37 -6.80
N CYS A 505 26.55 16.44 -6.98
CA CYS A 505 25.56 16.59 -8.06
C CYS A 505 24.69 15.33 -8.23
N GLN A 506 24.35 14.70 -7.10
CA GLN A 506 23.52 13.52 -7.06
C GLN A 506 22.05 13.95 -7.07
N ARG A 507 21.26 13.20 -7.82
CA ARG A 507 19.80 13.35 -7.90
C ARG A 507 19.18 13.10 -6.53
N GLN A 508 18.63 14.14 -5.92
CA GLN A 508 17.92 14.04 -4.65
C GLN A 508 16.45 14.35 -4.88
N TYR A 509 15.57 13.41 -4.52
CA TYR A 509 14.14 13.64 -4.57
C TYR A 509 13.73 14.70 -3.56
N VAL A 510 12.90 15.64 -4.00
CA VAL A 510 12.21 16.61 -3.16
C VAL A 510 10.73 16.29 -3.30
N SER A 511 10.17 15.64 -2.27
CA SER A 511 8.80 15.15 -2.36
C SER A 511 7.78 16.28 -2.47
N GLN A 512 6.79 16.10 -3.34
CA GLN A 512 5.65 17.00 -3.44
C GLN A 512 4.90 17.02 -2.11
N ARG A 513 4.62 18.23 -1.63
CA ARG A 513 3.95 18.49 -0.37
C ARG A 513 2.53 17.91 -0.37
N ASN A 514 2.36 16.69 0.14
CA ASN A 514 1.06 16.03 0.31
C ASN A 514 0.46 16.24 1.72
N GLY A 515 1.05 17.11 2.54
CA GLY A 515 0.58 17.42 3.89
C GLY A 515 0.90 18.85 4.33
N CYS A 516 -0.01 19.46 5.10
CA CYS A 516 0.13 20.79 5.68
C CYS A 516 0.78 20.74 7.08
N GLY A 517 2.11 20.62 7.20
CA GLY A 517 2.77 20.61 8.52
C GLY A 517 4.29 20.83 8.44
N CYS A 518 4.72 21.99 7.98
CA CYS A 518 6.13 22.27 7.71
C CYS A 518 6.69 23.37 8.62
N PHE A 519 8.01 23.43 8.74
CA PHE A 519 8.79 24.51 9.36
C PHE A 519 9.02 25.64 8.35
N GLU A 520 9.08 26.87 8.82
CA GLU A 520 9.62 27.98 8.01
C GLU A 520 11.12 27.76 7.72
N GLU A 521 11.57 28.14 6.52
CA GLU A 521 12.92 27.81 5.99
C GLU A 521 14.11 28.17 6.92
N SER A 522 13.99 29.23 7.71
CA SER A 522 15.06 29.75 8.56
C SER A 522 15.14 29.07 9.94
N THR A 523 14.15 28.22 10.26
CA THR A 523 14.06 27.47 11.52
C THR A 523 15.35 26.67 11.77
N GLN A 524 15.95 26.85 12.95
CA GLN A 524 17.18 26.17 13.35
C GLN A 524 16.88 24.79 13.93
N ILE A 525 17.33 23.74 13.25
CA ILE A 525 17.20 22.34 13.67
C ILE A 525 18.46 21.91 14.40
N LEU A 526 18.29 21.25 15.55
CA LEU A 526 19.40 20.70 16.33
C LEU A 526 19.87 19.37 15.71
N MET A 527 21.13 19.36 15.28
CA MET A 527 21.79 18.17 14.75
C MET A 527 22.26 17.26 15.89
N ALA A 528 22.46 15.97 15.64
CA ALA A 528 22.89 15.01 16.66
C ALA A 528 24.28 15.31 17.26
N ASN A 529 25.11 16.08 16.55
CA ASN A 529 26.42 16.54 17.03
C ASN A 529 26.35 17.83 17.86
N GLY A 530 25.15 18.34 18.15
CA GLY A 530 24.91 19.56 18.92
C GLY A 530 24.99 20.87 18.12
N SER A 531 25.30 20.81 16.82
CA SER A 531 25.26 22.00 15.94
C SER A 531 23.83 22.37 15.54
N LEU A 532 23.62 23.63 15.14
CA LEU A 532 22.36 24.10 14.57
C LEU A 532 22.49 24.23 13.05
N ARG A 533 21.44 23.83 12.32
CA ARG A 533 21.35 23.96 10.87
C ARG A 533 19.96 24.43 10.47
N LYS A 534 19.83 25.27 9.44
CA LYS A 534 18.51 25.70 8.96
C LYS A 534 17.69 24.52 8.43
N ALA A 535 16.36 24.57 8.56
CA ALA A 535 15.45 23.59 8.00
C ALA A 535 15.67 23.41 6.48
N SER A 536 15.90 24.50 5.76
CA SER A 536 16.22 24.49 4.32
C SER A 536 17.56 23.86 3.94
N GLN A 537 18.40 23.55 4.93
CA GLN A 537 19.70 22.93 4.74
C GLN A 537 19.73 21.45 5.20
N ILE A 538 18.63 20.94 5.76
CA ILE A 538 18.51 19.53 6.11
C ILE A 538 18.36 18.68 4.84
N ARG A 539 19.08 17.57 4.78
CA ARG A 539 19.06 16.62 3.65
C ARG A 539 18.82 15.21 4.13
N ARG A 540 18.37 14.33 3.23
CA ARG A 540 18.29 12.89 3.49
C ARG A 540 19.66 12.35 3.93
N GLY A 541 19.66 11.50 4.95
CA GLY A 541 20.88 10.94 5.55
C GLY A 541 21.53 11.83 6.62
N ASP A 542 21.11 13.09 6.77
CA ASP A 542 21.53 13.89 7.93
C ASP A 542 21.05 13.24 9.23
N ILE A 543 21.77 13.49 10.34
CA ILE A 543 21.43 12.93 11.65
C ILE A 543 21.02 14.07 12.60
N LEU A 544 19.75 14.10 12.98
CA LEU A 544 19.14 15.10 13.84
C LEU A 544 19.10 14.62 15.29
N TRP A 545 19.09 15.54 16.24
CA TRP A 545 18.92 15.18 17.65
C TRP A 545 17.44 14.91 17.95
N ASN A 546 17.13 13.70 18.42
CA ASN A 546 15.82 13.36 18.94
C ASN A 546 15.83 13.48 20.49
N PRO A 547 15.09 14.45 21.06
CA PRO A 547 15.11 14.72 22.50
C PRO A 547 14.35 13.68 23.33
N MET A 548 13.41 12.93 22.74
CA MET A 548 12.65 11.89 23.45
C MET A 548 13.48 10.63 23.66
N THR A 549 14.21 10.21 22.62
CA THR A 549 15.05 9.00 22.67
C THR A 549 16.49 9.29 23.07
N GLN A 550 16.87 10.57 23.19
CA GLN A 550 18.22 11.03 23.52
C GLN A 550 19.31 10.44 22.59
N ARG A 551 18.98 10.29 21.30
CA ARG A 551 19.88 9.74 20.27
C ARG A 551 19.76 10.52 18.96
N GLY A 552 20.73 10.29 18.08
CA GLY A 552 20.66 10.75 16.70
C GLY A 552 19.62 9.96 15.91
N ALA A 553 18.79 10.65 15.14
CA ALA A 553 17.81 10.09 14.22
C ALA A 553 18.16 10.46 12.77
N VAL A 554 18.20 9.48 11.88
CA VAL A 554 18.56 9.69 10.46
C VAL A 554 17.36 10.27 9.72
N VAL A 555 17.57 11.27 8.88
CA VAL A 555 16.54 11.82 8.00
C VAL A 555 16.29 10.84 6.85
N ARG A 556 15.10 10.28 6.80
CA ARG A 556 14.62 9.37 5.76
C ARG A 556 14.18 10.11 4.50
N ASP A 557 13.47 11.22 4.67
CA ASP A 557 12.85 11.98 3.57
C ASP A 557 12.80 13.48 3.88
N VAL A 558 12.74 14.32 2.84
CA VAL A 558 12.63 15.79 2.95
C VAL A 558 11.55 16.29 1.98
N VAL A 559 10.62 17.09 2.50
CA VAL A 559 9.60 17.80 1.72
C VAL A 559 9.85 19.30 1.81
N ALA A 560 9.72 19.98 0.68
CA ALA A 560 9.85 21.43 0.60
C ALA A 560 8.82 22.00 -0.37
N GLY A 561 8.46 23.26 -0.18
CA GLY A 561 7.65 23.99 -1.15
C GLY A 561 7.02 25.26 -0.57
N PRO A 562 6.37 26.07 -1.43
CA PRO A 562 5.66 27.25 -0.98
C PRO A 562 4.44 26.90 -0.10
N GLU A 563 4.19 27.72 0.91
CA GLU A 563 3.00 27.62 1.75
C GLU A 563 2.05 28.80 1.52
N VAL A 564 0.92 28.54 0.86
CA VAL A 564 -0.14 29.54 0.62
C VAL A 564 -0.91 29.86 1.91
N LEU A 565 -1.02 28.90 2.84
CA LEU A 565 -1.75 29.12 4.08
C LEU A 565 -0.95 29.98 5.08
N PRO A 566 -1.61 30.68 6.01
CA PRO A 566 -0.92 31.40 7.07
C PRO A 566 -0.08 30.47 7.96
N LEU A 567 1.14 30.91 8.30
CA LEU A 567 1.96 30.26 9.32
C LEU A 567 1.45 30.61 10.72
N TYR A 568 1.79 29.75 11.66
CA TYR A 568 1.56 29.94 13.09
C TYR A 568 2.90 30.20 13.76
N THR A 569 3.02 31.38 14.38
CA THR A 569 4.12 31.72 15.27
C THR A 569 3.74 31.29 16.69
N ILE A 570 4.45 30.30 17.23
CA ILE A 570 4.24 29.74 18.57
C ILE A 570 5.40 30.19 19.47
N LYS A 571 5.10 30.84 20.60
CA LYS A 571 6.11 31.34 21.55
C LYS A 571 6.06 30.58 22.88
N LEU A 572 7.22 30.17 23.37
CA LEU A 572 7.43 29.50 24.66
C LEU A 572 8.48 30.31 25.44
N GLY A 573 8.02 31.31 26.19
CA GLY A 573 8.93 32.24 26.88
C GLY A 573 9.73 33.07 25.87
N SER A 574 11.05 32.85 25.80
CA SER A 574 11.96 33.56 24.88
C SER A 574 12.18 32.83 23.54
N THR A 575 11.73 31.58 23.41
CA THR A 575 11.85 30.83 22.14
C THR A 575 10.61 30.99 21.29
N GLU A 576 10.79 31.00 19.98
CA GLU A 576 9.71 31.05 19.01
C GLU A 576 9.97 30.12 17.83
N ILE A 577 8.90 29.56 17.28
CA ILE A 577 8.93 28.75 16.07
C ILE A 577 7.78 29.14 15.14
N LYS A 578 8.05 29.15 13.83
CA LYS A 578 7.06 29.38 12.79
C LYS A 578 6.83 28.10 12.01
N VAL A 579 5.58 27.64 12.01
CA VAL A 579 5.19 26.37 11.40
C VAL A 579 3.85 26.51 10.70
N THR A 580 3.52 25.57 9.83
CA THR A 580 2.20 25.53 9.20
C THR A 580 1.14 24.92 10.14
N GLU A 581 -0.13 25.07 9.79
CA GLU A 581 -1.25 24.82 10.70
C GLU A 581 -1.37 23.38 11.25
N GLY A 582 -0.92 22.38 10.49
CA GLY A 582 -1.02 20.97 10.85
C GLY A 582 0.25 20.41 11.48
N HIS A 583 1.26 21.23 11.76
CA HIS A 583 2.52 20.77 12.31
C HIS A 583 2.34 20.22 13.75
N PRO A 584 2.88 19.03 14.07
CA PRO A 584 2.61 18.32 15.33
C PRO A 584 3.46 18.82 16.51
N PHE A 585 2.82 18.93 17.68
CA PHE A 585 3.43 19.26 18.97
C PHE A 585 2.96 18.28 20.04
N LEU A 586 3.88 17.73 20.83
CA LEU A 586 3.53 16.94 22.00
C LEU A 586 3.20 17.86 23.16
N THR A 587 1.97 17.79 23.66
CA THR A 587 1.53 18.56 24.83
C THR A 587 1.26 17.64 26.01
N SER A 588 1.07 18.20 27.21
CA SER A 588 0.61 17.46 28.38
C SER A 588 -0.74 16.74 28.19
N LYS A 589 -1.53 17.13 27.18
CA LYS A 589 -2.80 16.50 26.80
C LYS A 589 -2.66 15.54 25.61
N GLY A 590 -1.43 15.20 25.24
CA GLY A 590 -1.11 14.40 24.05
C GLY A 590 -0.74 15.25 22.83
N LEU A 591 -0.64 14.58 21.69
CA LEU A 591 -0.17 15.15 20.44
C LEU A 591 -1.26 16.03 19.80
N LYS A 592 -0.91 17.27 19.44
CA LYS A 592 -1.81 18.28 18.85
C LYS A 592 -1.18 18.93 17.62
N GLN A 593 -2.01 19.43 16.72
CA GLN A 593 -1.54 20.28 15.61
C GLN A 593 -1.37 21.73 16.06
N ALA A 594 -0.54 22.51 15.36
CA ALA A 594 -0.30 23.93 15.64
C ALA A 594 -1.60 24.75 15.78
N LYS A 595 -2.59 24.51 14.91
CA LYS A 595 -3.90 25.19 14.96
C LYS A 595 -4.78 24.84 16.17
N GLU A 596 -4.46 23.78 16.91
CA GLU A 596 -5.21 23.30 18.07
C GLU A 596 -4.56 23.67 19.40
N LEU A 597 -3.37 24.28 19.33
CA LEU A 597 -2.68 24.80 20.49
C LEU A 597 -3.40 26.05 20.98
N MET A 598 -3.35 26.25 22.30
CA MET A 598 -3.87 27.45 22.96
C MET A 598 -2.79 28.02 23.87
N ALA A 599 -2.83 29.34 24.11
CA ALA A 599 -1.99 29.95 25.13
C ALA A 599 -2.30 29.28 26.49
N GLY A 600 -1.24 28.92 27.23
CA GLY A 600 -1.32 28.15 28.47
C GLY A 600 -1.29 26.63 28.31
N ASP A 601 -1.48 26.07 27.11
CA ASP A 601 -1.08 24.67 26.88
C ASP A 601 0.44 24.54 27.10
N SER A 602 0.91 23.37 27.52
CA SER A 602 2.34 23.11 27.76
C SER A 602 2.87 22.10 26.75
N VAL A 603 3.92 22.48 26.02
CA VAL A 603 4.67 21.58 25.13
C VAL A 603 5.66 20.80 25.98
N LEU A 604 5.75 19.50 25.76
CA LEU A 604 6.71 18.63 26.42
C LEU A 604 8.01 18.60 25.60
N ASP A 605 9.15 18.69 26.28
CA ASP A 605 10.49 18.55 25.71
C ASP A 605 11.33 17.65 26.62
N GLY A 606 11.54 16.38 26.22
CA GLY A 606 12.34 15.42 26.99
C GLY A 606 11.90 15.26 28.47
N GLY A 607 10.61 15.47 28.76
CA GLY A 607 10.02 15.43 30.11
C GLY A 607 9.82 16.78 30.79
N THR A 608 10.34 17.88 30.22
CA THR A 608 10.10 19.24 30.73
C THR A 608 8.87 19.84 30.05
N ALA A 609 7.89 20.30 30.83
CA ALA A 609 6.70 20.96 30.31
C ALA A 609 6.88 22.49 30.28
N THR A 610 6.87 23.09 29.10
CA THR A 610 7.03 24.53 28.91
C THR A 610 5.74 25.16 28.39
N PRO A 611 5.17 26.17 29.07
CA PRO A 611 3.90 26.78 28.68
C PRO A 611 4.04 27.65 27.43
N ILE A 612 3.05 27.56 26.54
CA ILE A 612 2.91 28.44 25.39
C ILE A 612 2.45 29.81 25.89
N THR A 613 3.25 30.83 25.65
CA THR A 613 2.97 32.21 26.06
C THR A 613 2.08 32.95 25.07
N SER A 614 2.23 32.67 23.77
CA SER A 614 1.37 33.25 22.73
C SER A 614 1.37 32.42 21.46
N ILE A 615 0.28 32.48 20.72
CA ILE A 615 0.14 31.91 19.37
C ILE A 615 -0.40 33.02 18.47
N THR A 616 0.27 33.28 17.36
CA THR A 616 -0.16 34.27 16.37
C THR A 616 -0.24 33.62 15.00
N ARG A 617 -1.34 33.88 14.29
CA ARG A 617 -1.50 33.48 12.89
C ARG A 617 -0.95 34.59 12.01
N ASP A 618 0.12 34.32 11.28
CA ASP A 618 0.78 35.28 10.39
C ASP A 618 -0.04 35.38 9.09
N ILE A 619 -1.08 36.22 9.09
CA ILE A 619 -1.89 36.52 7.91
C ILE A 619 -1.06 37.41 6.98
N ARG A 620 -0.65 36.86 5.83
CA ARG A 620 0.18 37.56 4.86
C ARG A 620 -0.67 38.44 3.94
N SER A 621 -0.08 39.55 3.48
CA SER A 621 -0.68 40.40 2.45
C SER A 621 -0.66 39.66 1.11
N ALA A 622 -1.68 39.85 0.27
CA ALA A 622 -1.82 39.19 -1.03
C ALA A 622 -0.65 39.45 -2.00
N ASN A 623 0.18 40.46 -1.73
CA ASN A 623 1.31 40.86 -2.56
C ASN A 623 2.67 40.37 -2.03
N THR A 624 2.70 39.54 -0.98
CA THR A 624 3.95 38.97 -0.45
C THR A 624 4.12 37.55 -0.98
N PRO A 625 5.29 37.19 -1.54
CA PRO A 625 5.56 35.82 -1.99
C PRO A 625 5.26 34.78 -0.91
N ASP A 626 4.88 33.58 -1.34
CA ASP A 626 4.66 32.47 -0.43
C ASP A 626 5.96 32.03 0.24
N PRO A 627 6.01 31.95 1.58
CA PRO A 627 7.20 31.51 2.28
C PRO A 627 7.47 30.07 1.90
N GLU A 628 8.74 29.76 1.70
CA GLU A 628 9.16 28.39 1.54
C GLU A 628 9.16 27.70 2.90
N VAL A 629 8.59 26.50 2.94
CA VAL A 629 8.52 25.69 4.14
C VAL A 629 9.09 24.30 3.90
N TRP A 630 9.65 23.72 4.95
CA TRP A 630 10.41 22.48 4.91
C TRP A 630 9.91 21.53 5.99
N ASN A 631 9.76 20.25 5.69
CA ASN A 631 9.60 19.20 6.69
C ASN A 631 10.44 18.00 6.30
N PHE A 632 10.64 17.07 7.22
CA PHE A 632 11.41 15.87 6.99
C PHE A 632 10.80 14.71 7.78
N GLU A 633 11.03 13.49 7.31
CA GLU A 633 10.64 12.27 8.00
C GLU A 633 11.88 11.57 8.53
N LEU A 634 11.88 11.17 9.80
CA LEU A 634 12.97 10.43 10.42
C LEU A 634 12.83 8.93 10.17
N GLU A 635 13.97 8.23 10.14
CA GLU A 635 14.01 6.77 10.24
C GLU A 635 13.71 6.36 11.68
N GLY A 636 12.75 5.47 11.86
CA GLY A 636 12.22 5.08 13.15
C GLY A 636 11.28 3.88 13.06
N SER A 637 10.96 3.30 14.22
CA SER A 637 9.88 2.32 14.33
C SER A 637 8.50 3.00 14.21
N SER A 638 7.40 2.28 14.39
CA SER A 638 6.07 2.88 14.49
C SER A 638 5.82 3.60 15.82
N SER A 639 6.81 3.65 16.72
CA SER A 639 6.74 4.37 18.00
C SER A 639 6.86 5.88 17.78
N ASP A 640 5.99 6.66 18.42
CA ASP A 640 6.00 8.11 18.30
C ASP A 640 7.31 8.72 18.81
N ASP A 641 7.96 8.08 19.79
CA ASP A 641 9.20 8.53 20.40
C ASP A 641 10.35 8.67 19.39
N ASP A 642 10.34 7.91 18.28
CA ASP A 642 11.38 7.96 17.25
C ASP A 642 11.26 9.19 16.33
N HIS A 643 10.15 9.93 16.41
CA HIS A 643 9.75 10.89 15.39
C HIS A 643 9.69 12.35 15.88
N TYR A 644 10.54 12.69 16.87
CA TYR A 644 10.65 14.05 17.40
C TYR A 644 12.00 14.70 17.04
N VAL A 645 11.95 16.01 16.83
CA VAL A 645 13.13 16.87 16.58
C VAL A 645 13.09 18.12 17.45
N VAL A 646 14.24 18.77 17.63
CA VAL A 646 14.32 20.09 18.26
C VAL A 646 14.50 21.16 17.19
N ALA A 647 13.54 22.09 17.13
CA ALA A 647 13.47 23.19 16.17
C ALA A 647 13.34 24.52 16.92
N ASN A 648 14.29 25.45 16.74
CA ASN A 648 14.46 26.68 17.53
C ASN A 648 14.44 26.44 19.05
N GLY A 649 14.98 25.30 19.50
CA GLY A 649 14.98 24.91 20.92
C GLY A 649 13.61 24.44 21.43
N ILE A 650 12.67 24.11 20.54
CA ILE A 650 11.35 23.58 20.88
C ILE A 650 11.22 22.18 20.29
N MET A 651 10.79 21.21 21.09
CA MET A 651 10.51 19.86 20.60
C MET A 651 9.21 19.82 19.78
N THR A 652 9.30 19.32 18.55
CA THR A 652 8.15 19.13 17.65
C THR A 652 8.23 17.77 16.96
N GLY A 653 7.13 17.33 16.36
CA GLY A 653 7.11 16.08 15.59
C GLY A 653 7.52 16.28 14.13
N ASP A 654 7.99 15.20 13.52
CA ASP A 654 8.37 15.14 12.10
C ASP A 654 7.16 14.91 11.17
N LEU A 655 7.43 14.65 9.88
CA LEU A 655 6.41 14.33 8.88
C LEU A 655 5.61 13.04 9.17
N TYR A 656 6.19 12.04 9.85
CA TYR A 656 5.49 10.82 10.22
C TYR A 656 4.38 11.10 11.23
N LEU A 657 4.68 11.82 12.31
CA LEU A 657 3.70 12.17 13.34
C LEU A 657 2.57 13.04 12.78
N GLN A 658 2.90 13.93 11.84
CA GLN A 658 1.90 14.71 11.13
C GLN A 658 0.92 13.82 10.34
N LYS A 659 1.43 12.87 9.55
CA LYS A 659 0.61 11.93 8.77
C LYS A 659 -0.27 11.07 9.70
N LYS A 660 0.30 10.60 10.82
CA LYS A 660 -0.41 9.81 11.83
C LYS A 660 -1.58 10.58 12.45
N LEU A 661 -1.36 11.83 12.87
CA LEU A 661 -2.42 12.72 13.38
C LEU A 661 -3.51 12.98 12.35
N GLY A 662 -3.14 13.15 11.07
CA GLY A 662 -4.09 13.36 10.00
C GLY A 662 -5.06 12.19 9.83
N LYS A 663 -4.53 10.95 9.81
CA LYS A 663 -5.33 9.72 9.67
C LYS A 663 -6.29 9.51 10.84
N ALA A 664 -5.81 9.63 12.08
CA ALA A 664 -6.64 9.43 13.28
C ALA A 664 -7.84 10.40 13.35
N LYS A 665 -7.75 11.58 12.73
CA LYS A 665 -8.87 12.52 12.65
C LYS A 665 -9.89 12.12 11.59
N ILE A 666 -9.46 11.61 10.44
CA ILE A 666 -10.37 11.11 9.40
C ILE A 666 -11.23 9.98 9.99
N GLU A 667 -10.60 9.03 10.69
CA GLU A 667 -11.29 7.91 11.35
C GLU A 667 -12.27 8.38 12.46
N LYS A 668 -11.91 9.42 13.23
CA LYS A 668 -12.82 10.00 14.24
C LYS A 668 -14.02 10.72 13.63
N VAL A 669 -13.83 11.43 12.53
CA VAL A 669 -14.92 12.13 11.83
C VAL A 669 -15.90 11.10 11.23
N GLU A 670 -15.39 10.02 10.65
CA GLU A 670 -16.22 8.93 10.12
C GLU A 670 -17.03 8.21 11.20
N THR A 671 -16.44 7.94 12.36
CA THR A 671 -17.15 7.30 13.49
C THR A 671 -18.21 8.21 14.14
N THR A 672 -17.95 9.51 14.28
CA THR A 672 -18.98 10.45 14.80
C THR A 672 -20.19 10.63 13.87
N HIS A 673 -20.05 10.38 12.57
CA HIS A 673 -21.17 10.42 11.63
C HIS A 673 -22.06 9.16 11.68
N GLU A 674 -21.55 8.02 12.18
CA GLU A 674 -22.36 6.82 12.44
C GLU A 674 -23.18 6.92 13.72
N ASP A 675 -22.62 7.51 14.79
CA ASP A 675 -23.31 7.64 16.08
C ASP A 675 -24.44 8.69 16.08
N THR A 676 -24.52 9.53 15.05
CA THR A 676 -25.65 10.49 14.90
C THR A 676 -26.82 9.90 14.07
N LYS A 677 -26.74 8.61 13.69
CA LYS A 677 -27.79 7.87 12.97
C LYS A 677 -28.46 6.75 13.78
N GLN A 678 -28.09 6.58 15.04
CA GLN A 678 -28.91 5.88 16.04
C GLN A 678 -29.76 6.90 16.81
#